data_AF-A0A261WK19-F1
#
_entry.id   AF-A0A261WK19-F1
#
_cell.length_a   1.000
_cell.length_b   1.000
_cell.length_c   1.000
_cell.angle_alpha   90.00
_cell.angle_beta   90.00
_cell.angle_gamma   90.00
#
_symmetry.space_group_name_H-M   'P 1'
#
loop_
_entity.id
_entity.type
_entity.pdbx_description
1 polymer ?
#
loop_
_entity_poly.entity_id
_entity_poly.type
_entity_poly.pdbx_seq_one_letter_code
_entity_poly.pdbx_strand_id
1 'polypeptide(L)'
;MPQNVITLPPTIVTPDQPLPRPLGPLPGAGVVARPLRWDGTIPANHEIDAFFSKRGIRNEQYRMSVIMTAFSTQRSIDQSYIDFLPFLPADVDSEISATVGHYNSPELETAKFEKNVVDSLISQSTAELAKSNEGAHAFFGRHVLAVEIKKSSVDFLNIFQTRRDLGSPLDVYKSWEASVAAAYRAKILEEKIRILTERSVSLSHTIAAAQSREDARIAAETESTRLAVEAAEQARLAAEVEAQRIAAETAEHARVVAEAEAKRVADEQTLLAAEAEARRVAAEAAEQARMEAEAQAQRDADEHARVTAETQAREAGKTLRLPEAGTPQLGAVAGVISVTAGSGLFLDATIQAAIEILAALVGTAVSSTTAVGIGTLLYSPSLGNGELPGRMLDLPARVLMPDLPDALNEVAATGGTVDMPYRIYGDQSKYSVVATQAEGGFSPKVPVRALMLDPVANAYSFTTSDTPPITLTFPIAAPENSSTTTVAQPIETPAYTGITLEPIEVRAEPLPATSPLDIRDAIYVYPVNSGLPPVYVVFSSPYDGATTKGEHSGRMYDPDKSGGPTQNLDWTTASVTQNGIDLVKLHTGRFEPSDANAVMIDRLEKILRSELSMTDTDKRFYTHELRELERYRALGVADGVEGEVWNNAHTATLEDYKLKDSSEKFYTPEAITAEHKQVYGE
;
A
#
# COMPACT_ATOMS: atom_id res chain seq x y z
N MET A 1 -27.11 33.52 -38.68
CA MET A 1 -26.86 33.75 -37.23
C MET A 1 -25.50 33.15 -36.90
N PRO A 2 -24.67 33.80 -36.09
CA PRO A 2 -23.21 33.72 -36.25
C PRO A 2 -22.53 32.63 -35.39
N GLN A 3 -21.41 32.11 -35.91
CA GLN A 3 -20.42 31.38 -35.13
C GLN A 3 -19.56 32.40 -34.37
N ASN A 4 -19.61 32.38 -33.03
CA ASN A 4 -18.72 33.21 -32.20
C ASN A 4 -17.33 32.56 -32.10
N VAL A 5 -16.48 32.80 -33.11
CA VAL A 5 -15.04 32.59 -33.00
C VAL A 5 -14.42 33.90 -32.51
N ILE A 6 -14.11 33.97 -31.21
CA ILE A 6 -13.34 35.09 -30.64
C ILE A 6 -11.88 34.85 -31.00
N THR A 7 -11.44 35.40 -32.13
CA THR A 7 -10.03 35.46 -32.49
C THR A 7 -9.36 36.55 -31.66
N LEU A 8 -8.63 36.17 -30.62
CA LEU A 8 -7.78 37.10 -29.89
C LEU A 8 -6.68 37.63 -30.84
N PRO A 9 -6.33 38.93 -30.77
CA PRO A 9 -5.24 39.47 -31.59
C PRO A 9 -3.92 38.76 -31.21
N PRO A 10 -2.98 38.62 -32.16
CA PRO A 10 -1.71 37.98 -31.86
C PRO A 10 -0.99 38.74 -30.75
N THR A 11 -0.73 38.07 -29.63
CA THR A 11 0.18 38.57 -28.61
C THR A 11 1.54 38.75 -29.25
N ILE A 12 1.91 40.01 -29.54
CA ILE A 12 3.27 40.36 -29.88
C ILE A 12 4.08 40.10 -28.62
N VAL A 13 4.69 38.91 -28.54
CA VAL A 13 5.81 38.65 -27.64
C VAL A 13 6.95 39.51 -28.14
N THR A 14 6.91 40.78 -27.74
CA THR A 14 8.09 41.63 -27.75
C THR A 14 9.01 40.95 -26.77
N PRO A 15 10.17 40.39 -27.19
CA PRO A 15 11.12 39.89 -26.21
C PRO A 15 11.47 41.07 -25.32
N ASP A 16 11.32 40.91 -24.00
CA ASP A 16 11.64 41.96 -23.04
C ASP A 16 13.00 42.55 -23.41
N GLN A 17 13.06 43.86 -23.55
CA GLN A 17 14.32 44.52 -23.85
C GLN A 17 15.31 44.06 -22.77
N PRO A 18 16.45 43.45 -23.14
CA PRO A 18 17.39 43.00 -22.14
C PRO A 18 17.76 44.21 -21.30
N LEU A 19 17.57 44.07 -19.97
CA LEU A 19 18.00 45.07 -18.99
C LEU A 19 19.40 45.55 -19.40
N PRO A 20 19.61 46.87 -19.48
CA PRO A 20 20.83 47.41 -20.08
C PRO A 20 22.02 46.76 -19.39
N ARG A 21 22.83 46.04 -20.19
CA ARG A 21 24.02 45.35 -19.66
C ARG A 21 24.77 46.36 -18.80
N PRO A 22 25.17 46.02 -17.55
CA PRO A 22 26.05 46.90 -16.80
C PRO A 22 27.25 47.20 -17.71
N LEU A 23 27.54 48.49 -17.89
CA LEU A 23 28.55 48.95 -18.84
C LEU A 23 29.83 48.14 -18.62
N GLY A 24 30.16 47.29 -19.60
CA GLY A 24 31.40 46.52 -19.57
C GLY A 24 32.56 47.48 -19.41
N PRO A 25 33.62 47.11 -18.66
CA PRO A 25 34.73 48.01 -18.40
C PRO A 25 35.27 48.53 -19.73
N LEU A 26 35.34 49.85 -19.85
CA LEU A 26 35.92 50.52 -21.01
C LEU A 26 37.32 49.92 -21.27
N PRO A 27 37.64 49.51 -22.52
CA PRO A 27 38.93 48.91 -22.83
C PRO A 27 40.03 49.95 -22.63
N GLY A 28 40.71 49.89 -21.48
CA GLY A 28 41.69 50.89 -21.05
C GLY A 28 41.79 51.12 -19.54
N ALA A 29 40.85 50.63 -18.73
CA ALA A 29 41.04 50.60 -17.27
C ALA A 29 42.08 49.53 -16.90
N GLY A 30 43.25 49.96 -16.42
CA GLY A 30 44.29 49.04 -15.96
C GLY A 30 43.80 48.13 -14.83
N VAL A 31 44.39 46.93 -14.73
CA VAL A 31 44.06 45.96 -13.68
C VAL A 31 44.42 46.57 -12.32
N VAL A 32 43.43 47.16 -11.64
CA VAL A 32 43.54 47.52 -10.23
C VAL A 32 43.65 46.21 -9.47
N ALA A 33 44.83 45.93 -8.92
CA ALA A 33 45.04 44.75 -8.09
C ALA A 33 44.03 44.78 -6.95
N ARG A 34 43.24 43.71 -6.79
CA ARG A 34 42.35 43.57 -5.63
C ARG A 34 43.21 43.69 -4.36
N PRO A 35 42.81 44.51 -3.36
CA PRO A 35 43.50 44.52 -2.08
C PRO A 35 43.53 43.10 -1.50
N LEU A 36 44.61 42.74 -0.82
CA LEU A 36 44.70 41.45 -0.12
C LEU A 36 43.58 41.35 0.92
N ARG A 37 43.01 40.14 1.09
CA ARG A 37 41.99 39.88 2.13
C ARG A 37 42.52 40.32 3.48
N TRP A 38 41.71 41.08 4.24
CA TRP A 38 42.09 41.58 5.54
C TRP A 38 42.00 40.50 6.64
N ASP A 39 43.00 39.61 6.67
CA ASP A 39 43.18 38.58 7.70
C ASP A 39 43.84 39.10 8.98
N GLY A 40 44.11 40.41 9.08
CA GLY A 40 44.84 41.01 10.20
C GLY A 40 46.35 40.75 10.20
N THR A 41 46.90 40.11 9.18
CA THR A 41 48.35 39.98 8.99
C THR A 41 48.92 41.29 8.44
N ILE A 42 49.74 41.98 9.23
CA ILE A 42 50.48 43.15 8.77
C ILE A 42 51.80 42.69 8.13
N PRO A 43 52.13 43.12 6.89
CA PRO A 43 53.42 42.83 6.27
C PRO A 43 54.59 43.32 7.13
N ALA A 44 55.60 42.45 7.31
CA ALA A 44 56.76 42.78 8.14
C ALA A 44 57.55 43.97 7.56
N ASN A 45 57.64 45.06 8.31
CA ASN A 45 58.44 46.22 7.93
C ASN A 45 59.79 46.19 8.66
N HIS A 46 60.80 45.63 7.98
CA HIS A 46 62.15 45.47 8.52
C HIS A 46 62.83 46.80 8.91
N GLU A 47 62.46 47.94 8.32
CA GLU A 47 63.01 49.24 8.72
C GLU A 47 62.46 49.71 10.06
N ILE A 48 61.16 49.50 10.30
CA ILE A 48 60.51 49.79 11.58
C ILE A 48 61.01 48.82 12.66
N ASP A 49 61.15 47.53 12.32
CA ASP A 49 61.69 46.53 13.24
C ASP A 49 63.13 46.87 13.66
N ALA A 50 63.96 47.30 12.70
CA ALA A 50 65.31 47.78 12.95
C ALA A 50 65.33 49.09 13.77
N PHE A 51 64.37 50.00 13.56
CA PHE A 51 64.22 51.23 14.36
C PHE A 51 63.92 50.92 15.84
N PHE A 52 62.96 50.04 16.12
CA PHE A 52 62.65 49.64 17.49
C PHE A 52 63.74 48.76 18.13
N SER A 53 64.57 48.10 17.33
CA SER A 53 65.75 47.35 17.80
C SER A 53 66.95 48.23 18.18
N LYS A 54 66.91 49.56 17.98
CA LYS A 54 68.05 50.45 18.27
C LYS A 54 68.37 50.51 19.77
N ARG A 55 69.66 50.35 20.11
CA ARG A 55 70.16 50.57 21.49
C ARG A 55 69.85 52.02 21.91
N GLY A 56 69.16 52.19 23.03
CA GLY A 56 68.77 53.50 23.54
C GLY A 56 67.54 54.12 22.85
N ILE A 57 66.72 53.34 22.14
CA ILE A 57 65.48 53.83 21.49
C ILE A 57 64.49 54.53 22.45
N ARG A 58 64.53 54.23 23.75
CA ARG A 58 63.71 54.89 24.78
C ARG A 58 64.25 56.27 25.25
N ASN A 59 65.38 56.74 24.70
CA ASN A 59 65.97 58.04 25.06
C ASN A 59 65.14 59.23 24.54
N GLU A 60 65.24 60.37 25.22
CA GLU A 60 64.44 61.58 24.96
C GLU A 60 64.43 62.01 23.48
N GLN A 61 65.59 61.97 22.82
CA GLN A 61 65.78 62.36 21.41
C GLN A 61 64.92 61.58 20.41
N TYR A 62 64.42 60.39 20.78
CA TYR A 62 63.62 59.53 19.90
C TYR A 62 62.12 59.59 20.17
N ARG A 63 61.64 60.30 21.21
CA ARG A 63 60.22 60.32 21.60
C ARG A 63 59.29 60.74 20.47
N MET A 64 59.65 61.82 19.76
CA MET A 64 58.89 62.27 18.60
C MET A 64 58.95 61.29 17.43
N SER A 65 60.09 60.64 17.19
CA SER A 65 60.20 59.59 16.18
C SER A 65 59.28 58.40 16.51
N VAL A 66 59.26 57.94 17.76
CA VAL A 66 58.40 56.83 18.22
C VAL A 66 56.91 57.18 18.08
N ILE A 67 56.49 58.40 18.46
CA ILE A 67 55.12 58.88 18.24
C ILE A 67 54.79 58.89 16.73
N MET A 68 55.68 59.46 15.90
CA MET A 68 55.43 59.58 14.46
C MET A 68 55.39 58.23 13.75
N THR A 69 56.25 57.27 14.16
CA THR A 69 56.19 55.89 13.65
C THR A 69 54.86 55.25 14.02
N ALA A 70 54.45 55.25 15.30
CA ALA A 70 53.16 54.70 15.71
C ALA A 70 51.97 55.38 14.98
N PHE A 71 51.97 56.71 14.87
CA PHE A 71 50.96 57.45 14.13
C PHE A 71 50.91 57.03 12.65
N SER A 72 52.07 56.87 12.01
CA SER A 72 52.15 56.45 10.60
C SER A 72 51.71 55.01 10.39
N THR A 73 52.10 54.08 11.26
CA THR A 73 51.67 52.67 11.21
C THR A 73 50.15 52.58 11.36
N GLN A 74 49.56 53.18 12.41
CA GLN A 74 48.13 53.12 12.64
C GLN A 74 47.35 53.78 11.48
N ARG A 75 47.87 54.87 10.90
CA ARG A 75 47.28 55.49 9.70
C ARG A 75 47.38 54.62 8.45
N SER A 76 48.47 53.88 8.27
CA SER A 76 48.62 52.94 7.14
C SER A 76 47.64 51.78 7.25
N ILE A 77 47.39 51.29 8.47
CA ILE A 77 46.40 50.26 8.76
C ILE A 77 44.98 50.80 8.50
N ASP A 78 44.67 52.02 8.98
CA ASP A 78 43.41 52.73 8.75
C ASP A 78 43.10 52.88 7.24
N GLN A 79 44.09 53.33 6.46
CA GLN A 79 43.95 53.44 5.01
C GLN A 79 43.71 52.09 4.34
N SER A 80 44.44 51.04 4.75
CA SER A 80 44.27 49.69 4.19
C SER A 80 42.87 49.13 4.47
N TYR A 81 42.31 49.42 5.64
CA TYR A 81 40.92 49.12 5.98
C TYR A 81 39.94 49.89 5.08
N ILE A 82 40.15 51.20 4.87
CA ILE A 82 39.33 52.05 4.00
C ILE A 82 39.36 51.54 2.55
N ASP A 83 40.53 51.13 2.06
CA ASP A 83 40.73 50.64 0.69
C ASP A 83 40.11 49.26 0.45
N PHE A 84 40.06 48.40 1.47
CA PHE A 84 39.44 47.06 1.38
C PHE A 84 37.92 47.07 1.55
N LEU A 85 37.37 47.96 2.39
CA LEU A 85 35.94 47.97 2.75
C LEU A 85 34.96 47.91 1.54
N PRO A 86 35.16 48.64 0.43
CA PRO A 86 34.28 48.56 -0.75
C PRO A 86 34.27 47.20 -1.46
N PHE A 87 35.30 46.37 -1.26
CA PHE A 87 35.43 45.05 -1.88
C PHE A 87 34.86 43.92 -1.03
N LEU A 88 34.56 44.18 0.25
CA LEU A 88 34.10 43.16 1.19
C LEU A 88 32.84 42.39 0.72
N PRO A 89 31.79 43.00 0.12
CA PRO A 89 30.65 42.25 -0.38
C PRO A 89 31.03 41.21 -1.44
N ALA A 90 31.83 41.61 -2.43
CA ALA A 90 32.30 40.70 -3.49
C ALA A 90 33.27 39.62 -2.98
N ASP A 91 33.95 39.87 -1.87
CA ASP A 91 34.81 38.89 -1.21
C ASP A 91 33.98 37.83 -0.46
N VAL A 92 32.89 38.26 0.20
CA VAL A 92 31.90 37.39 0.84
C VAL A 92 31.16 36.54 -0.20
N ASP A 93 30.68 37.14 -1.30
CA ASP A 93 30.03 36.41 -2.40
C ASP A 93 30.94 35.31 -2.97
N SER A 94 32.25 35.61 -3.11
CA SER A 94 33.24 34.64 -3.59
C SER A 94 33.51 33.51 -2.60
N GLU A 95 33.39 33.75 -1.30
CA GLU A 95 33.58 32.76 -0.22
C GLU A 95 32.38 31.82 -0.11
N ILE A 96 31.16 32.37 -0.23
CA ILE A 96 29.92 31.59 -0.37
C ILE A 96 30.00 30.73 -1.63
N SER A 97 30.28 31.34 -2.80
CA SER A 97 30.32 30.64 -4.10
C SER A 97 31.36 29.52 -4.14
N ALA A 98 32.52 29.71 -3.53
CA ALA A 98 33.56 28.67 -3.45
C ALA A 98 33.15 27.47 -2.58
N THR A 99 32.28 27.68 -1.60
CA THR A 99 31.77 26.63 -0.69
C THR A 99 30.51 25.97 -1.25
N VAL A 100 29.67 26.71 -1.98
CA VAL A 100 28.45 26.19 -2.62
C VAL A 100 28.75 25.43 -3.91
N GLY A 101 29.73 25.84 -4.72
CA GLY A 101 30.03 25.15 -5.98
C GLY A 101 28.88 25.19 -6.98
N HIS A 102 28.86 24.25 -7.93
CA HIS A 102 27.80 24.12 -8.94
C HIS A 102 27.01 22.83 -8.70
N TYR A 103 25.77 22.93 -8.26
CA TYR A 103 24.85 21.81 -8.08
C TYR A 103 23.68 21.88 -9.07
N ASN A 104 23.39 20.78 -9.75
CA ASN A 104 22.17 20.60 -10.55
C ASN A 104 21.04 20.06 -9.66
N SER A 105 20.73 20.77 -8.58
CA SER A 105 19.70 20.41 -7.59
C SER A 105 18.45 21.29 -7.74
N PRO A 106 17.28 20.85 -7.24
CA PRO A 106 16.08 21.70 -7.19
C PRO A 106 16.34 23.04 -6.48
N GLU A 107 15.60 24.08 -6.87
CA GLU A 107 15.76 25.46 -6.36
C GLU A 107 15.71 25.51 -4.82
N LEU A 108 14.76 24.80 -4.22
CA LEU A 108 14.57 24.73 -2.77
C LEU A 108 15.78 24.12 -2.04
N GLU A 109 16.30 23.00 -2.52
CA GLU A 109 17.46 22.33 -1.89
C GLU A 109 18.75 23.13 -2.07
N THR A 110 18.91 23.79 -3.23
CA THR A 110 20.03 24.71 -3.48
C THR A 110 19.98 25.89 -2.51
N ALA A 111 18.81 26.51 -2.32
CA ALA A 111 18.63 27.64 -1.40
C ALA A 111 18.84 27.24 0.08
N LYS A 112 18.36 26.05 0.49
CA LYS A 112 18.63 25.49 1.83
C LYS A 112 20.14 25.27 2.04
N PHE A 113 20.83 24.69 1.07
CA PHE A 113 22.28 24.44 1.16
C PHE A 113 23.06 25.75 1.26
N GLU A 114 22.77 26.74 0.41
CA GLU A 114 23.39 28.06 0.49
C GLU A 114 23.14 28.72 1.85
N LYS A 115 21.91 28.64 2.39
CA LYS A 115 21.60 29.19 3.72
C LYS A 115 22.43 28.54 4.82
N ASN A 116 22.58 27.22 4.81
CA ASN A 116 23.40 26.50 5.78
C ASN A 116 24.88 26.93 5.71
N VAL A 117 25.42 27.15 4.51
CA VAL A 117 26.77 27.71 4.31
C VAL A 117 26.87 29.11 4.90
N VAL A 118 25.92 29.99 4.60
CA VAL A 118 25.90 31.38 5.11
C VAL A 118 25.80 31.41 6.64
N ASP A 119 24.93 30.60 7.25
CA ASP A 119 24.77 30.53 8.72
C ASP A 119 26.03 29.98 9.42
N SER A 120 26.74 29.04 8.78
CA SER A 120 28.05 28.57 9.22
C SER A 120 29.11 29.68 9.17
N LEU A 121 29.16 30.45 8.08
CA LEU A 121 30.06 31.60 7.92
C LEU A 121 29.76 32.73 8.92
N ILE A 122 28.49 32.97 9.28
CA ILE A 122 28.11 33.91 10.37
C ILE A 122 28.69 33.41 11.69
N SER A 123 28.50 32.12 11.99
CA SER A 123 28.97 31.50 13.24
C SER A 123 30.50 31.58 13.38
N GLN A 124 31.23 31.25 12.31
CA GLN A 124 32.69 31.39 12.27
C GLN A 124 33.13 32.86 12.42
N SER A 125 32.53 33.78 11.64
CA SER A 125 32.89 35.20 11.68
C SER A 125 32.63 35.82 13.06
N THR A 126 31.60 35.37 13.77
CA THR A 126 31.27 35.80 15.14
C THR A 126 32.33 35.33 16.15
N ALA A 127 32.81 34.09 16.04
CA ALA A 127 33.90 33.57 16.87
C ALA A 127 35.22 34.31 16.60
N GLU A 128 35.52 34.62 15.33
CA GLU A 128 36.66 35.45 14.96
C GLU A 128 36.54 36.89 15.48
N LEU A 129 35.34 37.48 15.46
CA LEU A 129 35.09 38.83 15.97
C LEU A 129 35.38 38.91 17.47
N ALA A 130 34.93 37.93 18.26
CA ALA A 130 35.22 37.86 19.70
C ALA A 130 36.75 37.88 19.97
N LYS A 131 37.50 37.01 19.28
CA LYS A 131 38.97 36.95 19.37
C LYS A 131 39.64 38.25 18.90
N SER A 132 39.12 38.87 17.85
CA SER A 132 39.64 40.16 17.33
C SER A 132 39.40 41.30 18.32
N ASN A 133 38.25 41.30 19.01
CA ASN A 133 37.94 42.25 20.07
C ASN A 133 38.83 42.07 21.30
N GLU A 134 39.14 40.84 21.73
CA GLU A 134 40.14 40.59 22.78
C GLU A 134 41.51 41.17 22.40
N GLY A 135 41.99 40.89 21.18
CA GLY A 135 43.24 41.45 20.66
C GLY A 135 43.26 42.99 20.64
N ALA A 136 42.15 43.62 20.28
CA ALA A 136 41.99 45.07 20.24
C ALA A 136 42.07 45.76 21.61
N HIS A 137 41.84 45.01 22.70
CA HIS A 137 41.96 45.48 24.09
C HIS A 137 43.32 45.15 24.72
N ALA A 138 44.05 44.16 24.20
CA ALA A 138 45.19 43.53 24.86
C ALA A 138 46.33 44.49 25.26
N PHE A 139 46.62 45.53 24.46
CA PHE A 139 47.73 46.45 24.74
C PHE A 139 47.38 47.57 25.73
N PHE A 140 46.22 48.20 25.57
CA PHE A 140 45.82 49.38 26.35
C PHE A 140 44.89 49.08 27.53
N GLY A 141 44.37 47.85 27.66
CA GLY A 141 43.26 47.52 28.58
C GLY A 141 41.91 48.14 28.18
N ARG A 142 41.86 48.78 27.00
CA ARG A 142 40.70 49.38 26.35
C ARG A 142 40.84 49.18 24.84
N HIS A 143 39.75 49.27 24.10
CA HIS A 143 39.80 49.24 22.64
C HIS A 143 40.72 50.36 22.09
N VAL A 144 41.70 50.00 21.27
CA VAL A 144 42.71 50.97 20.76
C VAL A 144 42.09 52.11 19.93
N LEU A 145 41.00 51.85 19.21
CA LEU A 145 40.27 52.88 18.43
C LEU A 145 39.31 53.73 19.28
N ALA A 146 39.24 53.55 20.60
CA ALA A 146 38.41 54.37 21.48
C ALA A 146 38.92 55.82 21.68
N VAL A 147 40.09 56.16 21.11
CA VAL A 147 40.66 57.51 21.09
C VAL A 147 41.22 57.84 19.71
N GLU A 148 41.34 59.12 19.37
CA GLU A 148 41.97 59.55 18.12
C GLU A 148 43.41 59.03 17.97
N ILE A 149 43.86 58.80 16.73
CA ILE A 149 45.18 58.22 16.40
C ILE A 149 46.33 59.00 17.07
N LYS A 150 46.23 60.34 17.15
CA LYS A 150 47.22 61.18 17.83
C LYS A 150 47.37 60.83 19.32
N LYS A 151 46.23 60.72 20.03
CA LYS A 151 46.20 60.33 21.44
C LYS A 151 46.60 58.87 21.64
N SER A 152 46.17 57.95 20.78
CA SER A 152 46.64 56.55 20.73
C SER A 152 48.18 56.48 20.67
N SER A 153 48.80 57.27 19.80
CA SER A 153 50.26 57.30 19.61
C SER A 153 51.02 57.87 20.82
N VAL A 154 50.44 58.84 21.53
CA VAL A 154 50.99 59.38 22.79
C VAL A 154 50.83 58.38 23.94
N ASP A 155 49.68 57.72 24.05
CA ASP A 155 49.45 56.67 25.04
C ASP A 155 50.37 55.46 24.80
N PHE A 156 50.62 55.11 23.53
CA PHE A 156 51.65 54.12 23.16
C PHE A 156 53.03 54.55 23.67
N LEU A 157 53.46 55.80 23.41
CA LEU A 157 54.74 56.29 23.92
C LEU A 157 54.81 56.19 25.45
N ASN A 158 53.74 56.55 26.17
CA ASN A 158 53.71 56.48 27.64
C ASN A 158 53.94 55.05 28.15
N ILE A 159 53.27 54.05 27.57
CA ILE A 159 53.49 52.63 27.89
C ILE A 159 54.90 52.19 27.47
N PHE A 160 55.32 52.52 26.24
CA PHE A 160 56.63 52.21 25.68
C PHE A 160 57.81 52.80 26.46
N GLN A 161 57.65 53.95 27.12
CA GLN A 161 58.68 54.50 27.99
C GLN A 161 58.67 53.83 29.38
N THR A 162 57.50 53.69 30.00
CA THR A 162 57.35 53.30 31.41
C THR A 162 57.41 51.79 31.67
N ARG A 163 56.79 50.97 30.82
CA ARG A 163 56.71 49.51 31.00
C ARG A 163 57.94 48.82 30.42
N ARG A 164 58.80 48.28 31.29
CA ARG A 164 60.03 47.52 30.92
C ARG A 164 59.86 46.02 31.13
N ASP A 165 58.79 45.62 31.80
CA ASP A 165 58.31 44.27 32.03
C ASP A 165 57.68 43.62 30.79
N LEU A 166 57.23 44.43 29.83
CA LEU A 166 56.57 43.99 28.58
C LEU A 166 57.54 43.51 27.47
N GLY A 167 58.77 43.11 27.81
CA GLY A 167 59.76 42.61 26.86
C GLY A 167 60.65 43.68 26.21
N SER A 168 61.25 43.34 25.06
CA SER A 168 62.11 44.25 24.32
C SER A 168 61.30 45.42 23.71
N PRO A 169 61.93 46.53 23.33
CA PRO A 169 61.20 47.63 22.68
C PRO A 169 60.51 47.20 21.38
N LEU A 170 61.03 46.20 20.66
CA LEU A 170 60.38 45.63 19.49
C LEU A 170 59.12 44.84 19.88
N ASP A 171 59.16 44.04 20.95
CA ASP A 171 58.00 43.26 21.43
C ASP A 171 56.85 44.19 21.89
N VAL A 172 57.20 45.30 22.53
CA VAL A 172 56.22 46.34 22.93
C VAL A 172 55.61 47.03 21.70
N TYR A 173 56.39 47.28 20.66
CA TYR A 173 55.86 47.79 19.39
C TYR A 173 54.95 46.76 18.71
N LYS A 174 55.37 45.50 18.61
CA LYS A 174 54.62 44.42 17.94
C LYS A 174 53.30 44.08 18.64
N SER A 175 53.28 44.08 19.98
CA SER A 175 52.04 43.88 20.74
C SER A 175 51.04 45.05 20.57
N TRP A 176 51.53 46.29 20.47
CA TRP A 176 50.70 47.44 20.09
C TRP A 176 50.19 47.33 18.64
N GLU A 177 51.08 47.07 17.68
CA GLU A 177 50.77 46.90 16.25
C GLU A 177 49.70 45.81 16.03
N ALA A 178 49.82 44.67 16.72
CA ALA A 178 48.83 43.60 16.71
C ALA A 178 47.46 44.04 17.28
N SER A 179 47.44 44.86 18.34
CA SER A 179 46.18 45.38 18.89
C SER A 179 45.46 46.33 17.91
N VAL A 180 46.22 47.14 17.15
CA VAL A 180 45.68 47.99 16.09
C VAL A 180 45.13 47.14 14.95
N ALA A 181 45.88 46.13 14.50
CA ALA A 181 45.43 45.18 13.47
C ALA A 181 44.11 44.50 13.84
N ALA A 182 44.03 43.99 15.08
CA ALA A 182 42.86 43.30 15.61
C ALA A 182 41.62 44.20 15.70
N ALA A 183 41.78 45.49 16.00
CA ALA A 183 40.67 46.43 16.04
C ALA A 183 40.09 46.73 14.65
N TYR A 184 40.94 46.87 13.62
CA TYR A 184 40.45 47.04 12.25
C TYR A 184 39.89 45.74 11.66
N ARG A 185 40.45 44.58 12.03
CA ARG A 185 39.87 43.26 11.69
C ARG A 185 38.49 43.08 12.34
N ALA A 186 38.27 43.54 13.58
CA ALA A 186 36.97 43.49 14.22
C ALA A 186 35.90 44.25 13.40
N LYS A 187 36.20 45.49 12.96
CA LYS A 187 35.30 46.28 12.10
C LYS A 187 34.95 45.60 10.76
N ILE A 188 35.90 44.89 10.14
CA ILE A 188 35.64 44.12 8.92
C ILE A 188 34.75 42.91 9.22
N LEU A 189 34.96 42.23 10.34
CA LEU A 189 34.14 41.09 10.75
C LEU A 189 32.71 41.50 11.11
N GLU A 190 32.51 42.64 11.77
CA GLU A 190 31.19 43.24 12.03
C GLU A 190 30.41 43.48 10.73
N GLU A 191 31.05 44.09 9.72
CA GLU A 191 30.42 44.34 8.43
C GLU A 191 30.20 43.05 7.62
N LYS A 192 31.13 42.08 7.69
CA LYS A 192 30.97 40.74 7.09
C LYS A 192 29.76 40.01 7.68
N ILE A 193 29.60 40.04 9.01
CA ILE A 193 28.45 39.46 9.71
C ILE A 193 27.16 40.17 9.28
N ARG A 194 27.15 41.50 9.13
CA ARG A 194 25.99 42.25 8.62
C ARG A 194 25.55 41.76 7.24
N ILE A 195 26.49 41.71 6.28
CA ILE A 195 26.23 41.27 4.90
C ILE A 195 25.73 39.82 4.87
N LEU A 196 26.38 38.92 5.61
CA LEU A 196 25.97 37.51 5.70
C LEU A 196 24.57 37.36 6.34
N THR A 197 24.25 38.17 7.36
CA THR A 197 22.93 38.15 8.01
C THR A 197 21.83 38.61 7.05
N GLU A 198 22.07 39.69 6.30
CA GLU A 198 21.17 40.17 5.24
C GLU A 198 20.96 39.08 4.17
N ARG A 199 22.02 38.36 3.76
CA ARG A 199 21.92 37.23 2.84
C ARG A 199 21.12 36.05 3.43
N SER A 200 21.34 35.70 4.69
CA SER A 200 20.61 34.61 5.37
C SER A 200 19.11 34.89 5.49
N VAL A 201 18.73 36.15 5.76
CA VAL A 201 17.32 36.58 5.77
C VAL A 201 16.73 36.51 4.35
N SER A 202 17.46 37.00 3.33
CA SER A 202 17.03 36.91 1.93
C SER A 202 16.79 35.46 1.50
N LEU A 203 17.71 34.54 1.84
CA LEU A 203 17.57 33.12 1.52
C LEU A 203 16.40 32.48 2.28
N SER A 204 16.13 32.91 3.51
CA SER A 204 14.95 32.45 4.27
C SER A 204 13.63 32.81 3.56
N HIS A 205 13.54 34.02 2.99
CA HIS A 205 12.39 34.40 2.16
C HIS A 205 12.32 33.59 0.84
N THR A 206 13.46 33.33 0.19
CA THR A 206 13.51 32.50 -1.02
C THR A 206 13.06 31.07 -0.76
N ILE A 207 13.51 30.47 0.36
CA ILE A 207 13.11 29.13 0.80
C ILE A 207 11.59 29.07 1.05
N ALA A 208 11.04 30.03 1.81
CA ALA A 208 9.60 30.08 2.08
C ALA A 208 8.76 30.25 0.79
N ALA A 209 9.22 31.08 -0.15
CA ALA A 209 8.56 31.25 -1.45
C ALA A 209 8.65 29.99 -2.32
N ALA A 210 9.78 29.28 -2.31
CA ALA A 210 9.95 28.02 -3.03
C ALA A 210 9.11 26.88 -2.42
N GLN A 211 9.04 26.79 -1.09
CA GLN A 211 8.13 25.86 -0.39
C GLN A 211 6.68 26.12 -0.75
N SER A 212 6.21 27.37 -0.67
CA SER A 212 4.83 27.71 -1.05
C SER A 212 4.50 27.39 -2.51
N ARG A 213 5.48 27.41 -3.44
CA ARG A 213 5.29 26.96 -4.83
C ARG A 213 5.22 25.43 -4.94
N GLU A 214 6.02 24.71 -4.16
CA GLU A 214 6.00 23.26 -4.08
C GLU A 214 4.66 22.75 -3.52
N ASP A 215 4.24 23.31 -2.38
CA ASP A 215 2.97 22.99 -1.72
C ASP A 215 1.78 23.28 -2.65
N ALA A 216 1.81 24.40 -3.38
CA ALA A 216 0.79 24.74 -4.36
C ALA A 216 0.79 23.79 -5.58
N ARG A 217 1.95 23.27 -6.00
CA ARG A 217 2.02 22.25 -7.07
C ARG A 217 1.41 20.94 -6.59
N ILE A 218 1.78 20.49 -5.40
CA ILE A 218 1.24 19.26 -4.80
C ILE A 218 -0.28 19.39 -4.62
N ALA A 219 -0.78 20.50 -4.09
CA ALA A 219 -2.22 20.74 -3.95
C ALA A 219 -2.96 20.73 -5.29
N ALA A 220 -2.38 21.33 -6.35
CA ALA A 220 -2.96 21.30 -7.69
C ALA A 220 -2.93 19.90 -8.33
N GLU A 221 -1.90 19.10 -8.05
CA GLU A 221 -1.76 17.72 -8.51
C GLU A 221 -2.75 16.78 -7.79
N THR A 222 -2.92 16.93 -6.48
CA THR A 222 -3.96 16.24 -5.69
C THR A 222 -5.37 16.61 -6.18
N GLU A 223 -5.66 17.90 -6.40
CA GLU A 223 -6.95 18.35 -6.94
C GLU A 223 -7.20 17.79 -8.35
N SER A 224 -6.20 17.83 -9.24
CA SER A 224 -6.30 17.25 -10.58
C SER A 224 -6.52 15.74 -10.55
N THR A 225 -5.93 15.04 -9.57
CA THR A 225 -6.10 13.60 -9.38
C THR A 225 -7.50 13.29 -8.87
N ARG A 226 -8.01 14.05 -7.88
CA ARG A 226 -9.40 13.92 -7.41
C ARG A 226 -10.40 14.11 -8.54
N LEU A 227 -10.26 15.19 -9.31
CA LEU A 227 -11.15 15.47 -10.46
C LEU A 227 -11.07 14.37 -11.54
N ALA A 228 -9.91 13.74 -11.74
CA ALA A 228 -9.77 12.59 -12.64
C ALA A 228 -10.47 11.33 -12.12
N VAL A 229 -10.39 11.05 -10.81
CA VAL A 229 -11.09 9.93 -10.16
C VAL A 229 -12.61 10.16 -10.19
N GLU A 230 -13.09 11.35 -9.82
CA GLU A 230 -14.51 11.72 -9.90
C GLU A 230 -15.04 11.58 -11.34
N ALA A 231 -14.29 12.05 -12.34
CA ALA A 231 -14.67 11.89 -13.75
C ALA A 231 -14.69 10.43 -14.22
N ALA A 232 -13.76 9.59 -13.75
CA ALA A 232 -13.73 8.16 -14.04
C ALA A 232 -14.92 7.42 -13.39
N GLU A 233 -15.29 7.79 -12.17
CA GLU A 233 -16.48 7.23 -11.50
C GLU A 233 -17.78 7.65 -12.20
N GLN A 234 -17.92 8.93 -12.58
CA GLN A 234 -19.06 9.39 -13.38
C GLN A 234 -19.15 8.65 -14.72
N ALA A 235 -18.03 8.37 -15.38
CA ALA A 235 -17.99 7.57 -16.59
C ALA A 235 -18.40 6.10 -16.34
N ARG A 236 -17.97 5.49 -15.22
CA ARG A 236 -18.39 4.14 -14.80
C ARG A 236 -19.89 4.07 -14.56
N LEU A 237 -20.45 5.03 -13.82
CA LEU A 237 -21.89 5.11 -13.53
C LEU A 237 -22.72 5.33 -14.80
N ALA A 238 -22.25 6.18 -15.73
CA ALA A 238 -22.93 6.37 -17.01
C ALA A 238 -22.90 5.11 -17.89
N ALA A 239 -21.79 4.36 -17.90
CA ALA A 239 -21.67 3.09 -18.60
C ALA A 239 -22.56 1.99 -17.99
N GLU A 240 -22.64 1.93 -16.65
CA GLU A 240 -23.53 1.01 -15.92
C GLU A 240 -25.01 1.27 -16.24
N VAL A 241 -25.45 2.54 -16.19
CA VAL A 241 -26.83 2.92 -16.53
C VAL A 241 -27.18 2.58 -17.98
N GLU A 242 -26.25 2.79 -18.92
CA GLU A 242 -26.46 2.43 -20.33
C GLU A 242 -26.47 0.91 -20.54
N ALA A 243 -25.61 0.16 -19.84
CA ALA A 243 -25.63 -1.30 -19.86
C ALA A 243 -26.94 -1.87 -19.30
N GLN A 244 -27.45 -1.31 -18.20
CA GLN A 244 -28.76 -1.66 -17.63
C GLN A 244 -29.92 -1.32 -18.59
N ARG A 245 -29.85 -0.18 -19.29
CA ARG A 245 -30.85 0.19 -20.32
C ARG A 245 -30.88 -0.82 -21.47
N ILE A 246 -29.71 -1.20 -21.99
CA ILE A 246 -29.58 -2.21 -23.05
C ILE A 246 -30.06 -3.58 -22.56
N ALA A 247 -29.69 -3.98 -21.34
CA ALA A 247 -30.16 -5.23 -20.74
C ALA A 247 -31.69 -5.26 -20.60
N ALA A 248 -32.32 -4.19 -20.12
CA ALA A 248 -33.77 -4.07 -20.03
C ALA A 248 -34.46 -4.14 -21.41
N GLU A 249 -33.93 -3.45 -22.43
CA GLU A 249 -34.47 -3.52 -23.80
C GLU A 249 -34.34 -4.92 -24.41
N THR A 250 -33.22 -5.61 -24.20
CA THR A 250 -33.05 -7.00 -24.67
C THR A 250 -33.96 -7.99 -23.93
N ALA A 251 -34.18 -7.82 -22.63
CA ALA A 251 -35.09 -8.63 -21.83
C ALA A 251 -36.56 -8.43 -22.24
N GLU A 252 -36.98 -7.19 -22.50
CA GLU A 252 -38.31 -6.86 -23.02
C GLU A 252 -38.53 -7.50 -24.40
N HIS A 253 -37.55 -7.37 -25.31
CA HIS A 253 -37.61 -8.00 -26.63
C HIS A 253 -37.68 -9.53 -26.53
N ALA A 254 -36.89 -10.15 -25.64
CA ALA A 254 -36.95 -11.59 -25.39
C ALA A 254 -38.32 -12.03 -24.85
N ARG A 255 -38.94 -11.24 -23.95
CA ARG A 255 -40.30 -11.53 -23.45
C ARG A 255 -41.35 -11.47 -24.56
N VAL A 256 -41.28 -10.46 -25.44
CA VAL A 256 -42.20 -10.33 -26.58
C VAL A 256 -42.06 -11.49 -27.57
N VAL A 257 -40.83 -11.95 -27.85
CA VAL A 257 -40.59 -13.14 -28.69
C VAL A 257 -41.14 -14.41 -28.03
N ALA A 258 -40.88 -14.61 -26.73
CA ALA A 258 -41.38 -15.77 -26.00
C ALA A 258 -42.92 -15.79 -25.90
N GLU A 259 -43.57 -14.63 -25.72
CA GLU A 259 -45.04 -14.51 -25.70
C GLU A 259 -45.64 -14.83 -27.09
N ALA A 260 -45.02 -14.35 -28.16
CA ALA A 260 -45.44 -14.66 -29.53
C ALA A 260 -45.29 -16.16 -29.86
N GLU A 261 -44.21 -16.80 -29.42
CA GLU A 261 -44.02 -18.25 -29.59
C GLU A 261 -44.96 -19.07 -28.70
N ALA A 262 -45.17 -18.70 -27.44
CA ALA A 262 -46.12 -19.36 -26.56
C ALA A 262 -47.55 -19.31 -27.14
N LYS A 263 -47.93 -18.18 -27.74
CA LYS A 263 -49.20 -18.04 -28.46
C LYS A 263 -49.26 -18.94 -29.69
N ARG A 264 -48.20 -18.99 -30.51
CA ARG A 264 -48.10 -19.91 -31.67
C ARG A 264 -48.28 -21.36 -31.25
N VAL A 265 -47.64 -21.78 -30.15
CA VAL A 265 -47.74 -23.14 -29.60
C VAL A 265 -49.15 -23.42 -29.06
N ALA A 266 -49.81 -22.44 -28.42
CA ALA A 266 -51.20 -22.58 -27.98
C ALA A 266 -52.20 -22.68 -29.16
N ASP A 267 -52.01 -21.89 -30.22
CA ASP A 267 -52.81 -21.97 -31.44
C ASP A 267 -52.59 -23.33 -32.16
N GLU A 268 -51.35 -23.85 -32.17
CA GLU A 268 -51.00 -25.17 -32.70
C GLU A 268 -51.59 -26.31 -31.84
N GLN A 269 -51.52 -26.21 -30.51
CA GLN A 269 -52.13 -27.17 -29.58
C GLN A 269 -53.65 -27.18 -29.64
N THR A 270 -54.30 -26.03 -29.82
CA THR A 270 -55.78 -25.99 -29.98
C THR A 270 -56.22 -26.58 -31.31
N LEU A 271 -55.44 -26.42 -32.38
CA LEU A 271 -55.68 -27.12 -33.65
C LEU A 271 -55.49 -28.63 -33.50
N LEU A 272 -54.43 -29.09 -32.83
CA LEU A 272 -54.19 -30.51 -32.55
C LEU A 272 -55.26 -31.10 -31.62
N ALA A 273 -55.75 -30.35 -30.63
CA ALA A 273 -56.85 -30.76 -29.76
C ALA A 273 -58.17 -30.85 -30.54
N ALA A 274 -58.43 -29.92 -31.47
CA ALA A 274 -59.59 -29.98 -32.36
C ALA A 274 -59.50 -31.15 -33.35
N GLU A 275 -58.30 -31.47 -33.86
CA GLU A 275 -58.09 -32.66 -34.70
C GLU A 275 -58.22 -33.95 -33.87
N ALA A 276 -57.69 -33.98 -32.64
CA ALA A 276 -57.86 -35.10 -31.72
C ALA A 276 -59.32 -35.31 -31.34
N GLU A 277 -60.09 -34.23 -31.14
CA GLU A 277 -61.54 -34.28 -30.89
C GLU A 277 -62.31 -34.71 -32.15
N ALA A 278 -61.93 -34.24 -33.34
CA ALA A 278 -62.51 -34.72 -34.60
C ALA A 278 -62.20 -36.21 -34.84
N ARG A 279 -60.98 -36.66 -34.49
CA ARG A 279 -60.60 -38.08 -34.46
C ARG A 279 -61.32 -38.84 -33.36
N ARG A 280 -61.64 -38.23 -32.21
CA ARG A 280 -62.43 -38.82 -31.12
C ARG A 280 -63.86 -39.01 -31.54
N VAL A 281 -64.50 -38.01 -32.17
CA VAL A 281 -65.85 -38.11 -32.73
C VAL A 281 -65.90 -39.07 -33.93
N ALA A 282 -64.86 -39.11 -34.77
CA ALA A 282 -64.75 -40.11 -35.84
C ALA A 282 -64.49 -41.52 -35.29
N ALA A 283 -63.75 -41.64 -34.19
CA ALA A 283 -63.56 -42.90 -33.46
C ALA A 283 -64.85 -43.32 -32.77
N GLU A 284 -65.58 -42.44 -32.10
CA GLU A 284 -66.91 -42.68 -31.52
C GLU A 284 -67.92 -43.06 -32.60
N ALA A 285 -67.88 -42.45 -33.80
CA ALA A 285 -68.72 -42.86 -34.93
C ALA A 285 -68.28 -44.21 -35.53
N ALA A 286 -66.98 -44.50 -35.59
CA ALA A 286 -66.44 -45.80 -35.96
C ALA A 286 -66.65 -46.86 -34.86
N GLU A 287 -66.83 -46.44 -33.60
CA GLU A 287 -67.15 -47.24 -32.43
C GLU A 287 -68.65 -47.47 -32.34
N GLN A 288 -69.49 -46.54 -32.82
CA GLN A 288 -70.92 -46.75 -33.08
C GLN A 288 -71.11 -47.76 -34.22
N ALA A 289 -70.37 -47.60 -35.32
CA ALA A 289 -70.37 -48.53 -36.44
C ALA A 289 -69.75 -49.89 -36.07
N ARG A 290 -68.73 -49.91 -35.21
CA ARG A 290 -68.26 -51.15 -34.55
C ARG A 290 -69.35 -51.70 -33.66
N MET A 291 -69.99 -50.95 -32.77
CA MET A 291 -71.08 -51.42 -31.91
C MET A 291 -72.25 -52.00 -32.70
N GLU A 292 -72.50 -51.58 -33.94
CA GLU A 292 -73.43 -52.27 -34.85
C GLU A 292 -72.84 -53.57 -35.44
N ALA A 293 -71.57 -53.58 -35.85
CA ALA A 293 -70.82 -54.77 -36.29
C ALA A 293 -70.42 -55.73 -35.14
N GLU A 294 -70.50 -55.29 -33.90
CA GLU A 294 -70.07 -55.92 -32.65
C GLU A 294 -71.32 -56.32 -31.87
N ALA A 295 -72.47 -55.64 -32.00
CA ALA A 295 -73.76 -56.28 -31.77
C ALA A 295 -73.98 -57.48 -32.74
N GLN A 296 -73.28 -57.51 -33.87
CA GLN A 296 -73.22 -58.67 -34.76
C GLN A 296 -72.14 -59.68 -34.33
N ALA A 297 -70.91 -59.25 -33.98
CA ALA A 297 -69.81 -60.14 -33.60
C ALA A 297 -69.85 -60.65 -32.14
N GLN A 298 -70.46 -59.93 -31.19
CA GLN A 298 -70.70 -60.33 -29.78
C GLN A 298 -71.79 -61.42 -29.65
N ARG A 299 -72.41 -61.83 -30.77
CA ARG A 299 -73.15 -63.10 -30.86
C ARG A 299 -72.24 -64.30 -31.13
N ASP A 300 -71.07 -64.07 -31.74
CA ASP A 300 -70.20 -65.10 -32.31
C ASP A 300 -68.84 -65.21 -31.57
N ALA A 301 -68.39 -64.12 -30.94
CA ALA A 301 -67.17 -64.02 -30.18
C ALA A 301 -67.52 -63.88 -28.69
N ASP A 302 -67.49 -65.03 -28.03
CA ASP A 302 -66.92 -65.17 -26.69
C ASP A 302 -67.81 -64.68 -25.52
N GLU A 303 -68.30 -65.57 -24.63
CA GLU A 303 -67.84 -66.95 -24.33
C GLU A 303 -66.34 -67.03 -23.90
N HIS A 304 -65.67 -65.88 -23.80
CA HIS A 304 -64.32 -65.73 -23.29
C HIS A 304 -64.27 -64.42 -22.50
N ALA A 305 -64.80 -64.46 -21.28
CA ALA A 305 -63.92 -64.63 -20.13
C ALA A 305 -62.87 -63.51 -20.08
N ARG A 306 -63.21 -62.37 -19.47
CA ARG A 306 -63.25 -62.16 -18.00
C ARG A 306 -62.09 -61.25 -17.59
N VAL A 307 -62.45 -59.98 -17.42
CA VAL A 307 -61.97 -59.06 -16.36
C VAL A 307 -60.50 -58.61 -16.49
N THR A 308 -60.26 -57.35 -16.92
CA THR A 308 -60.06 -56.13 -16.09
C THR A 308 -58.71 -56.20 -15.32
N ALA A 309 -57.70 -55.36 -15.60
CA ALA A 309 -57.54 -53.96 -15.14
C ALA A 309 -57.63 -53.83 -13.59
N GLU A 310 -57.02 -52.93 -12.84
CA GLU A 310 -56.02 -51.86 -12.96
C GLU A 310 -56.02 -51.19 -11.56
N THR A 311 -54.94 -50.50 -11.14
CA THR A 311 -54.99 -49.29 -10.27
C THR A 311 -55.50 -49.37 -8.79
N GLN A 312 -55.26 -48.42 -7.86
CA GLN A 312 -54.22 -47.38 -7.64
C GLN A 312 -54.32 -46.81 -6.19
N ALA A 313 -53.21 -46.24 -5.68
CA ALA A 313 -53.13 -45.11 -4.73
C ALA A 313 -53.81 -45.26 -3.34
N ARG A 314 -53.62 -44.38 -2.33
CA ARG A 314 -53.00 -43.03 -2.22
C ARG A 314 -52.64 -42.76 -0.74
N GLU A 315 -51.68 -41.86 -0.48
CA GLU A 315 -51.70 -40.72 0.49
C GLU A 315 -50.26 -40.32 0.90
N ALA A 316 -50.05 -39.06 1.36
CA ALA A 316 -48.75 -38.38 1.28
C ALA A 316 -48.28 -37.71 2.60
N GLY A 317 -46.96 -37.43 2.71
CA GLY A 317 -46.42 -36.67 3.85
C GLY A 317 -44.93 -36.27 3.77
N LYS A 318 -44.65 -35.09 3.18
CA LYS A 318 -43.53 -34.11 3.39
C LYS A 318 -42.07 -34.62 3.54
N THR A 319 -41.15 -34.06 2.75
CA THR A 319 -39.74 -34.54 2.61
C THR A 319 -38.80 -33.42 2.13
N LEU A 320 -37.51 -33.44 2.50
CA LEU A 320 -36.43 -32.81 1.71
C LEU A 320 -35.20 -33.72 1.55
N ARG A 321 -34.18 -33.27 0.77
CA ARG A 321 -33.39 -34.09 -0.16
C ARG A 321 -32.18 -33.33 -0.71
N LEU A 322 -30.99 -33.94 -0.76
CA LEU A 322 -29.85 -33.51 -1.60
C LEU A 322 -28.99 -34.72 -2.08
N PRO A 323 -29.06 -35.14 -3.35
CA PRO A 323 -28.53 -36.44 -3.79
C PRO A 323 -27.02 -36.48 -4.08
N GLU A 324 -26.49 -37.71 -4.03
CA GLU A 324 -25.31 -38.25 -4.75
C GLU A 324 -23.92 -37.61 -4.53
N ALA A 325 -22.98 -38.42 -4.02
CA ALA A 325 -21.56 -38.09 -3.97
C ALA A 325 -20.97 -38.06 -5.39
N GLY A 326 -21.01 -36.90 -6.02
CA GLY A 326 -20.66 -36.76 -7.45
C GLY A 326 -20.64 -35.35 -8.02
N THR A 327 -21.23 -34.36 -7.34
CA THR A 327 -21.25 -32.95 -7.77
C THR A 327 -20.20 -32.12 -7.02
N PRO A 328 -19.55 -31.12 -7.65
CA PRO A 328 -18.64 -30.21 -6.95
C PRO A 328 -19.36 -29.40 -5.86
N GLN A 329 -18.76 -29.30 -4.67
CA GLN A 329 -19.31 -28.53 -3.54
C GLN A 329 -18.24 -27.60 -2.92
N LEU A 330 -18.64 -26.38 -2.56
CA LEU A 330 -17.80 -25.45 -1.82
C LEU A 330 -18.30 -25.40 -0.36
N GLY A 331 -17.38 -25.32 0.60
CA GLY A 331 -17.70 -25.24 2.02
C GLY A 331 -16.73 -24.37 2.81
N ALA A 332 -17.16 -23.97 3.99
CA ALA A 332 -16.37 -23.31 5.01
C ALA A 332 -16.53 -24.06 6.35
N VAL A 333 -15.69 -23.75 7.34
CA VAL A 333 -15.76 -24.35 8.69
C VAL A 333 -17.14 -24.18 9.36
N ALA A 334 -17.94 -23.22 8.92
CA ALA A 334 -19.28 -22.91 9.43
C ALA A 334 -20.45 -23.46 8.60
N GLY A 335 -20.22 -24.11 7.45
CA GLY A 335 -21.29 -24.66 6.60
C GLY A 335 -20.93 -24.77 5.11
N VAL A 336 -21.81 -25.39 4.33
CA VAL A 336 -21.71 -25.51 2.87
C VAL A 336 -22.06 -24.16 2.22
N ILE A 337 -21.25 -23.73 1.26
CA ILE A 337 -21.45 -22.50 0.49
C ILE A 337 -22.30 -22.81 -0.75
N SER A 338 -23.32 -21.99 -0.98
CA SER A 338 -24.15 -22.10 -2.19
C SER A 338 -23.34 -21.80 -3.44
N VAL A 339 -23.28 -22.77 -4.36
CA VAL A 339 -22.81 -22.57 -5.73
C VAL A 339 -24.01 -22.14 -6.57
N THR A 340 -24.06 -20.85 -6.93
CA THR A 340 -25.19 -20.29 -7.69
C THR A 340 -24.94 -20.48 -9.17
N ALA A 341 -25.89 -21.10 -9.89
CA ALA A 341 -25.81 -21.29 -11.34
C ALA A 341 -26.12 -19.98 -12.11
N GLY A 342 -25.35 -18.93 -11.85
CA GLY A 342 -25.59 -17.55 -12.35
C GLY A 342 -25.48 -17.35 -13.87
N SER A 343 -25.02 -18.37 -14.60
CA SER A 343 -24.67 -18.29 -16.03
C SER A 343 -25.17 -19.47 -16.87
N GLY A 344 -25.97 -20.38 -16.29
CA GLY A 344 -26.43 -21.61 -16.97
C GLY A 344 -25.35 -22.69 -17.16
N LEU A 345 -24.15 -22.46 -16.62
CA LEU A 345 -23.02 -23.41 -16.61
C LEU A 345 -22.97 -24.17 -15.28
N PHE A 346 -22.69 -25.48 -15.35
CA PHE A 346 -22.38 -26.30 -14.19
C PHE A 346 -20.86 -26.32 -13.96
N LEU A 347 -20.41 -26.31 -12.70
CA LEU A 347 -18.99 -26.13 -12.34
C LEU A 347 -18.09 -27.25 -12.88
N ASP A 348 -18.62 -28.47 -13.04
CA ASP A 348 -17.92 -29.59 -13.68
C ASP A 348 -17.68 -29.34 -15.18
N ALA A 349 -18.68 -28.85 -15.92
CA ALA A 349 -18.54 -28.44 -17.31
C ALA A 349 -17.55 -27.28 -17.48
N THR A 350 -17.56 -26.30 -16.55
CA THR A 350 -16.60 -25.20 -16.51
C THR A 350 -15.16 -25.69 -16.30
N ILE A 351 -14.96 -26.70 -15.42
CA ILE A 351 -13.64 -27.33 -15.22
C ILE A 351 -13.19 -28.11 -16.45
N GLN A 352 -14.08 -28.85 -17.14
CA GLN A 352 -13.71 -29.55 -18.38
C GLN A 352 -13.29 -28.58 -19.49
N ALA A 353 -14.06 -27.52 -19.71
CA ALA A 353 -13.70 -26.47 -20.69
C ALA A 353 -12.36 -25.79 -20.33
N ALA A 354 -12.07 -25.61 -19.05
CA ALA A 354 -10.79 -25.07 -18.59
C ALA A 354 -9.61 -26.02 -18.89
N ILE A 355 -9.81 -27.33 -18.70
CA ILE A 355 -8.83 -28.37 -19.06
C ILE A 355 -8.61 -28.40 -20.57
N GLU A 356 -9.65 -28.27 -21.41
CA GLU A 356 -9.51 -28.22 -22.87
C GLU A 356 -8.67 -27.01 -23.34
N ILE A 357 -8.90 -25.82 -22.75
CA ILE A 357 -8.11 -24.61 -23.04
C ILE A 357 -6.65 -24.79 -22.62
N LEU A 358 -6.39 -25.33 -21.42
CA LEU A 358 -5.03 -25.58 -20.95
C LEU A 358 -4.31 -26.62 -21.83
N ALA A 359 -4.99 -27.70 -22.22
CA ALA A 359 -4.45 -28.73 -23.11
C ALA A 359 -4.08 -28.17 -24.50
N ALA A 360 -4.88 -27.25 -25.04
CA ALA A 360 -4.60 -26.59 -26.31
C ALA A 360 -3.35 -25.68 -26.28
N LEU A 361 -3.01 -25.11 -25.12
CA LEU A 361 -1.87 -24.20 -24.97
C LEU A 361 -0.50 -24.89 -24.91
N VAL A 362 -0.46 -26.20 -24.59
CA VAL A 362 0.76 -27.02 -24.45
C VAL A 362 1.60 -27.06 -25.75
N GLY A 363 0.99 -26.81 -26.91
CA GLY A 363 1.69 -26.78 -28.21
C GLY A 363 2.53 -25.52 -28.48
N THR A 364 2.49 -24.51 -27.60
CA THR A 364 3.25 -23.26 -27.75
C THR A 364 4.20 -23.07 -26.57
N ALA A 365 5.33 -22.39 -26.81
CA ALA A 365 6.33 -22.14 -25.78
C ALA A 365 5.86 -21.06 -24.78
N VAL A 366 4.93 -21.42 -23.90
CA VAL A 366 4.43 -20.56 -22.84
C VAL A 366 5.38 -20.65 -21.65
N SER A 367 5.95 -19.50 -21.25
CA SER A 367 6.67 -19.40 -19.99
C SER A 367 5.71 -19.67 -18.83
N SER A 368 6.07 -20.62 -17.97
CA SER A 368 5.57 -20.88 -16.60
C SER A 368 4.34 -20.09 -16.11
N THR A 369 3.33 -20.82 -15.61
CA THR A 369 2.17 -20.33 -14.83
C THR A 369 1.04 -19.64 -15.62
N THR A 370 0.33 -20.42 -16.44
CA THR A 370 -1.02 -20.08 -16.95
C THR A 370 -2.09 -20.82 -16.13
N ALA A 371 -3.17 -20.12 -15.81
CA ALA A 371 -4.37 -20.67 -15.20
C ALA A 371 -5.60 -20.38 -16.04
N VAL A 372 -6.70 -21.04 -15.72
CA VAL A 372 -8.02 -20.74 -16.28
C VAL A 372 -9.02 -20.61 -15.14
N GLY A 373 -9.63 -19.43 -15.00
CA GLY A 373 -10.64 -19.17 -13.98
C GLY A 373 -11.92 -19.98 -14.20
N ILE A 374 -12.50 -20.52 -13.13
CA ILE A 374 -13.70 -21.37 -13.17
C ILE A 374 -14.85 -20.87 -12.27
N GLY A 375 -14.59 -19.99 -11.31
CA GLY A 375 -15.67 -19.34 -10.56
C GLY A 375 -15.18 -18.19 -9.69
N THR A 376 -15.97 -17.12 -9.62
CA THR A 376 -15.72 -15.94 -8.80
C THR A 376 -16.39 -16.08 -7.43
N LEU A 377 -15.76 -15.51 -6.40
CA LEU A 377 -16.19 -15.58 -5.01
C LEU A 377 -16.73 -14.22 -4.60
N LEU A 378 -18.01 -14.20 -4.23
CA LEU A 378 -18.69 -13.00 -3.74
C LEU A 378 -18.85 -13.10 -2.23
N TYR A 379 -18.60 -11.99 -1.54
CA TYR A 379 -18.63 -11.89 -0.09
C TYR A 379 -19.80 -11.03 0.38
N SER A 380 -20.48 -11.43 1.45
CA SER A 380 -21.49 -10.59 2.10
C SER A 380 -20.83 -9.32 2.67
N PRO A 381 -21.43 -8.13 2.56
CA PRO A 381 -20.95 -6.90 3.21
C PRO A 381 -20.78 -7.02 4.73
N SER A 382 -21.44 -8.01 5.35
CA SER A 382 -21.32 -8.32 6.77
C SER A 382 -20.03 -9.05 7.17
N LEU A 383 -19.12 -9.32 6.23
CA LEU A 383 -17.82 -9.96 6.45
C LEU A 383 -16.71 -8.96 6.12
N GLY A 384 -16.13 -8.36 7.15
CA GLY A 384 -14.95 -7.51 6.99
C GLY A 384 -13.70 -8.33 6.63
N ASN A 385 -12.67 -7.65 6.11
CA ASN A 385 -11.42 -8.26 5.63
C ASN A 385 -10.66 -9.11 6.67
N GLY A 386 -11.02 -9.05 7.96
CA GLY A 386 -10.46 -9.91 9.03
C GLY A 386 -11.25 -11.20 9.33
N GLU A 387 -12.54 -11.25 8.98
CA GLU A 387 -13.45 -12.33 9.40
C GLU A 387 -13.61 -13.44 8.35
N LEU A 388 -12.86 -13.37 7.24
CA LEU A 388 -12.97 -14.33 6.14
C LEU A 388 -12.55 -15.75 6.58
N PRO A 389 -13.43 -16.77 6.46
CA PRO A 389 -13.11 -18.12 6.87
C PRO A 389 -12.22 -18.84 5.85
N GLY A 390 -11.47 -19.84 6.30
CA GLY A 390 -10.86 -20.83 5.43
C GLY A 390 -11.94 -21.61 4.65
N ARG A 391 -11.70 -21.79 3.35
CA ARG A 391 -12.63 -22.42 2.40
C ARG A 391 -12.11 -23.80 1.98
N MET A 392 -13.01 -24.66 1.55
CA MET A 392 -12.74 -26.01 1.05
C MET A 392 -13.60 -26.27 -0.18
N LEU A 393 -13.01 -26.69 -1.30
CA LEU A 393 -13.73 -27.11 -2.50
C LEU A 393 -13.45 -28.59 -2.74
N ASP A 394 -14.51 -29.40 -2.84
CA ASP A 394 -14.43 -30.83 -3.13
C ASP A 394 -15.16 -31.20 -4.42
N LEU A 395 -14.62 -32.19 -5.13
CA LEU A 395 -15.12 -32.70 -6.40
C LEU A 395 -14.62 -34.13 -6.66
N PRO A 396 -15.29 -34.95 -7.50
CA PRO A 396 -14.76 -36.26 -7.86
C PRO A 396 -13.40 -36.12 -8.55
N ALA A 397 -12.39 -36.87 -8.10
CA ALA A 397 -11.01 -36.73 -8.62
C ALA A 397 -10.93 -37.00 -10.14
N ARG A 398 -11.87 -37.80 -10.68
CA ARG A 398 -12.02 -38.08 -12.12
C ARG A 398 -12.28 -36.85 -13.00
N VAL A 399 -12.74 -35.73 -12.41
CA VAL A 399 -12.96 -34.48 -13.15
C VAL A 399 -11.63 -33.84 -13.54
N LEU A 400 -10.56 -34.00 -12.74
CA LEU A 400 -9.23 -33.48 -13.04
C LEU A 400 -8.33 -34.47 -13.77
N MET A 401 -8.60 -35.78 -13.63
CA MET A 401 -7.93 -36.86 -14.35
C MET A 401 -8.94 -37.97 -14.64
N PRO A 402 -9.51 -38.07 -15.85
CA PRO A 402 -10.49 -39.10 -16.18
C PRO A 402 -10.00 -40.52 -15.93
N ASP A 403 -8.74 -40.80 -16.28
CA ASP A 403 -8.08 -42.10 -16.13
C ASP A 403 -7.25 -42.17 -14.83
N LEU A 404 -7.93 -42.17 -13.67
CA LEU A 404 -7.27 -42.34 -12.36
C LEU A 404 -6.56 -43.71 -12.24
N PRO A 405 -5.40 -43.80 -11.55
CA PRO A 405 -4.72 -45.08 -11.34
C PRO A 405 -5.51 -46.04 -10.43
N ASP A 406 -5.60 -47.32 -10.82
CA ASP A 406 -6.32 -48.35 -10.05
C ASP A 406 -5.79 -48.53 -8.61
N ALA A 407 -4.49 -48.30 -8.40
CA ALA A 407 -3.79 -48.58 -7.14
C ALA A 407 -3.96 -47.50 -6.04
N LEU A 408 -4.86 -46.52 -6.21
CA LEU A 408 -5.01 -45.39 -5.27
C LEU A 408 -5.23 -45.82 -3.80
N ASN A 409 -5.86 -46.96 -3.52
CA ASN A 409 -6.00 -47.49 -2.16
C ASN A 409 -4.67 -47.93 -1.52
N GLU A 410 -3.73 -48.45 -2.31
CA GLU A 410 -2.39 -48.83 -1.82
C GLU A 410 -1.51 -47.60 -1.58
N VAL A 411 -1.64 -46.58 -2.44
CA VAL A 411 -1.01 -45.27 -2.26
C VAL A 411 -1.57 -44.57 -1.00
N ALA A 412 -2.89 -44.63 -0.79
CA ALA A 412 -3.54 -44.10 0.41
C ALA A 412 -3.05 -44.77 1.70
N ALA A 413 -2.90 -46.10 1.70
CA ALA A 413 -2.43 -46.88 2.84
C ALA A 413 -0.96 -46.60 3.23
N THR A 414 -0.16 -46.13 2.27
CA THR A 414 1.24 -45.71 2.49
C THR A 414 1.41 -44.19 2.69
N GLY A 415 0.32 -43.41 2.59
CA GLY A 415 0.35 -41.96 2.65
C GLY A 415 1.05 -41.29 1.46
N GLY A 416 1.15 -42.00 0.33
CA GLY A 416 1.88 -41.58 -0.87
C GLY A 416 1.24 -40.42 -1.64
N THR A 417 1.71 -40.22 -2.88
CA THR A 417 1.26 -39.17 -3.80
C THR A 417 0.97 -39.76 -5.19
N VAL A 418 0.14 -39.08 -5.97
CA VAL A 418 -0.13 -39.36 -7.39
C VAL A 418 0.13 -38.10 -8.21
N ASP A 419 0.60 -38.26 -9.46
CA ASP A 419 0.88 -37.13 -10.36
C ASP A 419 -0.39 -36.71 -11.10
N MET A 420 -1.02 -35.62 -10.66
CA MET A 420 -2.21 -35.04 -11.30
C MET A 420 -1.80 -34.02 -12.37
N PRO A 421 -2.28 -34.12 -13.63
CA PRO A 421 -1.93 -33.19 -14.72
C PRO A 421 -2.55 -31.79 -14.51
N TYR A 422 -3.67 -31.73 -13.79
CA TYR A 422 -4.36 -30.51 -13.43
C TYR A 422 -4.68 -30.51 -11.93
N ARG A 423 -4.56 -29.34 -11.30
CA ARG A 423 -4.93 -29.07 -9.90
C ARG A 423 -5.84 -27.85 -9.85
N ILE A 424 -6.53 -27.68 -8.73
CA ILE A 424 -7.34 -26.48 -8.45
C ILE A 424 -6.57 -25.55 -7.52
N TYR A 425 -6.46 -24.29 -7.90
CA TYR A 425 -5.96 -23.20 -7.06
C TYR A 425 -7.12 -22.25 -6.69
N GLY A 426 -7.09 -21.65 -5.51
CA GLY A 426 -8.14 -20.72 -5.06
C GLY A 426 -7.55 -19.57 -4.26
N ASP A 427 -7.68 -18.36 -4.79
CA ASP A 427 -7.26 -17.10 -4.18
C ASP A 427 -8.46 -16.38 -3.51
N GLN A 428 -8.29 -15.15 -3.02
CA GLN A 428 -9.40 -14.37 -2.43
C GLN A 428 -10.61 -14.26 -3.36
N SER A 429 -10.37 -13.95 -4.63
CA SER A 429 -11.39 -13.57 -5.62
C SER A 429 -12.00 -14.75 -6.39
N LYS A 430 -11.27 -15.84 -6.59
CA LYS A 430 -11.70 -16.91 -7.52
C LYS A 430 -11.07 -18.28 -7.25
N TYR A 431 -11.68 -19.29 -7.86
CA TYR A 431 -11.06 -20.59 -8.12
C TYR A 431 -10.62 -20.69 -9.59
N SER A 432 -9.49 -21.35 -9.82
CA SER A 432 -8.89 -21.56 -11.15
C SER A 432 -8.33 -22.98 -11.30
N VAL A 433 -8.41 -23.54 -12.52
CA VAL A 433 -7.68 -24.77 -12.89
C VAL A 433 -6.26 -24.37 -13.32
N VAL A 434 -5.26 -25.13 -12.87
CA VAL A 434 -3.85 -24.94 -13.23
C VAL A 434 -3.26 -26.22 -13.80
N ALA A 435 -2.41 -26.10 -14.83
CA ALA A 435 -1.62 -27.21 -15.35
C ALA A 435 -0.37 -27.43 -14.48
N THR A 436 -0.03 -28.69 -14.23
CA THR A 436 1.13 -29.07 -13.40
C THR A 436 2.35 -29.42 -14.26
N GLN A 437 3.54 -29.28 -13.68
CA GLN A 437 4.82 -29.54 -14.34
C GLN A 437 5.82 -30.16 -13.36
N ALA A 438 6.62 -31.12 -13.83
CA ALA A 438 7.58 -31.84 -12.98
C ALA A 438 8.78 -30.96 -12.54
N GLU A 439 9.12 -29.93 -13.31
CA GLU A 439 10.20 -28.98 -13.01
C GLU A 439 9.70 -27.54 -13.23
N GLY A 440 9.55 -26.79 -12.13
CA GLY A 440 9.01 -25.43 -12.14
C GLY A 440 7.46 -25.37 -12.13
N GLY A 441 6.90 -24.25 -11.67
CA GLY A 441 5.44 -24.09 -11.57
C GLY A 441 4.79 -24.97 -10.49
N PHE A 442 3.55 -25.41 -10.73
CA PHE A 442 2.80 -26.25 -9.80
C PHE A 442 3.25 -27.71 -9.87
N SER A 443 3.65 -28.26 -8.72
CA SER A 443 3.99 -29.69 -8.59
C SER A 443 2.80 -30.58 -9.00
N PRO A 444 3.02 -31.70 -9.73
CA PRO A 444 1.97 -32.68 -10.01
C PRO A 444 1.62 -33.55 -8.79
N LYS A 445 2.49 -33.60 -7.77
CA LYS A 445 2.39 -34.53 -6.63
C LYS A 445 1.23 -34.15 -5.70
N VAL A 446 0.08 -34.81 -5.87
CA VAL A 446 -1.08 -34.68 -4.97
C VAL A 446 -1.08 -35.81 -3.93
N PRO A 447 -1.16 -35.52 -2.62
CA PRO A 447 -1.24 -36.54 -1.58
C PRO A 447 -2.49 -37.41 -1.68
N VAL A 448 -2.36 -38.71 -1.42
CA VAL A 448 -3.50 -39.64 -1.36
C VAL A 448 -3.72 -40.07 0.08
N ARG A 449 -4.98 -40.03 0.56
CA ARG A 449 -5.36 -40.28 1.96
C ARG A 449 -6.55 -41.23 2.03
N ALA A 450 -6.51 -42.19 2.95
CA ALA A 450 -7.61 -43.12 3.18
C ALA A 450 -8.65 -42.48 4.12
N LEU A 451 -9.92 -42.53 3.73
CA LEU A 451 -11.03 -42.20 4.63
C LEU A 451 -11.33 -43.39 5.55
N MET A 452 -11.59 -43.12 6.83
CA MET A 452 -11.98 -44.13 7.80
C MET A 452 -13.48 -44.11 8.02
N LEU A 453 -14.12 -45.29 8.13
CA LEU A 453 -15.52 -45.35 8.54
C LEU A 453 -15.62 -45.03 10.04
N ASP A 454 -16.34 -43.96 10.38
CA ASP A 454 -16.86 -43.70 11.73
C ASP A 454 -18.27 -44.29 11.85
N PRO A 455 -18.44 -45.44 12.53
CA PRO A 455 -19.74 -46.08 12.69
C PRO A 455 -20.65 -45.36 13.71
N VAL A 456 -20.13 -44.43 14.50
CA VAL A 456 -20.91 -43.63 15.47
C VAL A 456 -21.50 -42.40 14.78
N ALA A 457 -20.71 -41.72 13.95
CA ALA A 457 -21.17 -40.62 13.11
C ALA A 457 -21.94 -41.09 11.85
N ASN A 458 -21.90 -42.38 11.53
CA ASN A 458 -22.40 -42.96 10.27
C ASN A 458 -21.87 -42.19 9.06
N ALA A 459 -20.55 -41.99 9.04
CA ALA A 459 -19.84 -41.17 8.07
C ALA A 459 -18.45 -41.73 7.77
N TYR A 460 -17.90 -41.41 6.62
CA TYR A 460 -16.47 -41.55 6.36
C TYR A 460 -15.74 -40.27 6.81
N SER A 461 -14.63 -40.38 7.53
CA SER A 461 -13.92 -39.23 8.07
C SER A 461 -12.41 -39.30 7.89
N PHE A 462 -11.77 -38.14 7.99
CA PHE A 462 -10.32 -37.99 8.06
C PHE A 462 -9.97 -36.76 8.87
N THR A 463 -9.08 -36.90 9.84
CA THR A 463 -8.52 -35.77 10.60
C THR A 463 -7.11 -35.46 10.11
N THR A 464 -6.88 -34.23 9.71
CA THR A 464 -5.57 -33.75 9.27
C THR A 464 -4.60 -33.58 10.44
N SER A 465 -3.30 -33.51 10.14
CA SER A 465 -2.24 -33.23 11.12
C SER A 465 -2.00 -31.73 11.35
N ASP A 466 -2.93 -30.87 10.96
CA ASP A 466 -2.81 -29.42 11.11
C ASP A 466 -2.94 -28.98 12.59
N THR A 467 -2.61 -27.73 12.88
CA THR A 467 -2.80 -27.13 14.21
C THR A 467 -3.62 -25.84 14.07
N PRO A 468 -4.91 -25.82 14.47
CA PRO A 468 -5.70 -26.96 14.96
C PRO A 468 -6.02 -28.00 13.86
N PRO A 469 -6.26 -29.28 14.21
CA PRO A 469 -6.66 -30.32 13.25
C PRO A 469 -7.97 -30.00 12.55
N ILE A 470 -8.08 -30.32 11.27
CA ILE A 470 -9.32 -30.24 10.50
C ILE A 470 -9.87 -31.66 10.33
N THR A 471 -11.12 -31.89 10.74
CA THR A 471 -11.82 -33.16 10.50
C THR A 471 -12.78 -33.02 9.33
N LEU A 472 -12.48 -33.75 8.25
CA LEU A 472 -13.41 -34.00 7.15
C LEU A 472 -14.39 -35.09 7.53
N THR A 473 -15.66 -34.92 7.16
CA THR A 473 -16.75 -35.87 7.45
C THR A 473 -17.70 -35.94 6.25
N PHE A 474 -17.86 -37.13 5.69
CA PHE A 474 -18.68 -37.46 4.53
C PHE A 474 -19.81 -38.42 4.97
N PRO A 475 -21.04 -37.94 5.24
CA PRO A 475 -22.13 -38.76 5.79
C PRO A 475 -22.57 -39.89 4.86
N ILE A 476 -22.99 -41.02 5.43
CA ILE A 476 -23.52 -42.17 4.70
C ILE A 476 -25.05 -42.15 4.76
N ALA A 477 -25.71 -42.03 3.60
CA ALA A 477 -27.17 -42.11 3.53
C ALA A 477 -27.65 -43.54 3.85
N ALA A 478 -28.40 -43.70 4.94
CA ALA A 478 -28.99 -44.98 5.33
C ALA A 478 -30.37 -45.17 4.69
N PRO A 479 -30.65 -46.31 4.02
CA PRO A 479 -32.00 -46.62 3.57
C PRO A 479 -32.89 -47.02 4.75
N GLU A 480 -34.13 -46.52 4.80
CA GLU A 480 -35.08 -46.82 5.90
C GLU A 480 -35.49 -48.31 6.01
N ASN A 481 -35.28 -49.10 4.95
CA ASN A 481 -35.55 -50.54 4.93
C ASN A 481 -34.72 -51.25 3.86
N SER A 482 -34.62 -52.58 3.97
CA SER A 482 -33.83 -53.45 3.09
C SER A 482 -34.43 -53.66 1.68
N SER A 483 -35.14 -52.68 1.13
CA SER A 483 -35.79 -52.78 -0.18
C SER A 483 -34.90 -52.26 -1.31
N THR A 484 -34.84 -52.98 -2.43
CA THR A 484 -33.95 -52.68 -3.57
C THR A 484 -34.51 -51.66 -4.56
N THR A 485 -35.49 -50.85 -4.16
CA THR A 485 -36.31 -50.02 -5.09
C THR A 485 -36.51 -48.56 -4.67
N THR A 486 -35.90 -48.11 -3.57
CA THR A 486 -36.13 -46.74 -3.04
C THR A 486 -34.80 -46.05 -2.79
N VAL A 487 -34.59 -44.87 -3.39
CA VAL A 487 -33.39 -44.04 -3.22
C VAL A 487 -33.29 -43.57 -1.77
N ALA A 488 -32.11 -43.73 -1.15
CA ALA A 488 -31.88 -43.33 0.23
C ALA A 488 -32.09 -41.82 0.44
N GLN A 489 -32.67 -41.42 1.58
CA GLN A 489 -32.86 -40.00 1.90
C GLN A 489 -31.53 -39.36 2.32
N PRO A 490 -31.13 -38.23 1.71
CA PRO A 490 -29.93 -37.51 2.10
C PRO A 490 -30.13 -36.58 3.30
N ILE A 491 -29.03 -36.29 3.99
CA ILE A 491 -28.95 -35.49 5.22
C ILE A 491 -28.75 -34.01 4.88
N GLU A 492 -29.42 -33.09 5.59
CA GLU A 492 -29.19 -31.64 5.43
C GLU A 492 -27.90 -31.17 6.14
N THR A 493 -27.12 -30.34 5.46
CA THR A 493 -25.95 -29.63 6.01
C THR A 493 -26.26 -28.13 6.19
N PRO A 494 -25.71 -27.46 7.22
CA PRO A 494 -25.91 -26.02 7.40
C PRO A 494 -25.37 -25.22 6.21
N ALA A 495 -26.17 -24.29 5.68
CA ALA A 495 -25.75 -23.37 4.63
C ALA A 495 -25.03 -22.16 5.22
N TYR A 496 -23.83 -21.84 4.72
CA TYR A 496 -23.08 -20.65 5.08
C TYR A 496 -23.43 -19.50 4.12
N THR A 497 -24.16 -18.49 4.62
CA THR A 497 -24.68 -17.37 3.81
C THR A 497 -23.68 -16.24 3.57
N GLY A 498 -22.43 -16.39 4.02
CA GLY A 498 -21.43 -15.31 3.99
C GLY A 498 -20.64 -15.20 2.69
N ILE A 499 -20.60 -16.28 1.89
CA ILE A 499 -19.87 -16.38 0.62
C ILE A 499 -20.79 -17.05 -0.40
N THR A 500 -20.70 -16.69 -1.68
CA THR A 500 -21.22 -17.49 -2.80
C THR A 500 -20.15 -17.71 -3.86
N LEU A 501 -20.23 -18.83 -4.59
CA LEU A 501 -19.39 -19.13 -5.75
C LEU A 501 -20.24 -19.07 -7.01
N GLU A 502 -19.83 -18.25 -7.99
CA GLU A 502 -20.53 -18.10 -9.27
C GLU A 502 -19.62 -18.54 -10.43
N PRO A 503 -20.01 -19.53 -11.26
CA PRO A 503 -19.23 -19.95 -12.42
C PRO A 503 -19.08 -18.84 -13.47
N ILE A 504 -17.83 -18.59 -13.89
CA ILE A 504 -17.47 -17.54 -14.85
C ILE A 504 -17.21 -18.09 -16.26
N GLU A 505 -17.17 -17.19 -17.25
CA GLU A 505 -16.76 -17.53 -18.61
C GLU A 505 -15.28 -17.95 -18.64
N VAL A 506 -15.02 -19.12 -19.22
CA VAL A 506 -13.73 -19.81 -19.14
C VAL A 506 -12.69 -19.13 -20.04
N ARG A 507 -11.70 -18.46 -19.43
CA ARG A 507 -10.61 -17.76 -20.14
C ARG A 507 -9.25 -18.01 -19.50
N ALA A 508 -8.21 -18.06 -20.32
CA ALA A 508 -6.82 -18.26 -19.89
C ALA A 508 -6.19 -16.95 -19.41
N GLU A 509 -5.53 -17.01 -18.25
CA GLU A 509 -4.93 -15.87 -17.56
C GLU A 509 -3.51 -16.21 -17.05
N PRO A 510 -2.56 -15.26 -17.06
CA PRO A 510 -1.26 -15.45 -16.44
C PRO A 510 -1.37 -15.36 -14.91
N LEU A 511 -0.71 -16.27 -14.19
CA LEU A 511 -0.53 -16.18 -12.75
C LEU A 511 0.79 -15.46 -12.38
N PRO A 512 0.88 -14.83 -11.20
CA PRO A 512 2.12 -14.20 -10.74
C PRO A 512 3.23 -15.22 -10.47
N ALA A 513 4.40 -14.98 -11.06
CA ALA A 513 5.47 -15.98 -11.21
C ALA A 513 6.48 -16.07 -10.05
N THR A 514 6.18 -15.52 -8.86
CA THR A 514 7.19 -15.12 -7.87
C THR A 514 7.11 -15.81 -6.49
N SER A 515 6.38 -16.92 -6.36
CA SER A 515 6.47 -17.80 -5.18
C SER A 515 6.20 -19.26 -5.53
N PRO A 516 6.76 -20.24 -4.79
CA PRO A 516 6.29 -21.61 -4.88
C PRO A 516 4.86 -21.69 -4.34
N LEU A 517 3.89 -21.70 -5.26
CA LEU A 517 2.48 -21.84 -4.94
C LEU A 517 2.19 -23.31 -4.60
N ASP A 518 2.40 -23.68 -3.33
CA ASP A 518 2.01 -24.99 -2.83
C ASP A 518 0.49 -25.04 -2.62
N ILE A 519 -0.19 -25.87 -3.41
CA ILE A 519 -1.63 -26.08 -3.30
C ILE A 519 -1.88 -27.10 -2.18
N ARG A 520 -2.66 -26.71 -1.18
CA ARG A 520 -3.05 -27.59 -0.08
C ARG A 520 -4.26 -28.44 -0.48
N ASP A 521 -3.99 -29.51 -1.22
CA ASP A 521 -4.97 -30.49 -1.68
C ASP A 521 -4.65 -31.93 -1.23
N ALA A 522 -5.62 -32.82 -1.43
CA ALA A 522 -5.42 -34.27 -1.38
C ALA A 522 -6.55 -35.01 -2.12
N ILE A 523 -6.26 -36.24 -2.55
CA ILE A 523 -7.28 -37.21 -2.99
C ILE A 523 -7.63 -38.11 -1.81
N TYR A 524 -8.90 -38.07 -1.43
CA TYR A 524 -9.50 -38.87 -0.39
C TYR A 524 -10.16 -40.11 -1.00
N VAL A 525 -9.68 -41.27 -0.58
CA VAL A 525 -10.08 -42.59 -1.10
C VAL A 525 -10.94 -43.28 -0.05
N TYR A 526 -12.18 -43.60 -0.42
CA TYR A 526 -13.06 -44.42 0.41
C TYR A 526 -12.53 -45.87 0.49
N PRO A 527 -12.81 -46.62 1.57
CA PRO A 527 -12.45 -48.03 1.66
C PRO A 527 -12.95 -48.82 0.45
N VAL A 528 -12.11 -49.73 -0.09
CA VAL A 528 -12.38 -50.51 -1.32
C VAL A 528 -13.79 -51.09 -1.41
N ASN A 529 -14.34 -51.55 -0.28
CA ASN A 529 -15.66 -52.19 -0.21
C ASN A 529 -16.85 -51.20 -0.24
N SER A 530 -16.61 -49.89 -0.30
CA SER A 530 -17.67 -48.86 -0.31
C SER A 530 -18.33 -48.67 -1.68
N GLY A 531 -17.62 -48.96 -2.77
CA GLY A 531 -18.05 -48.65 -4.13
C GLY A 531 -18.07 -47.16 -4.50
N LEU A 532 -17.59 -46.26 -3.61
CA LEU A 532 -17.59 -44.81 -3.83
C LEU A 532 -16.31 -44.35 -4.55
N PRO A 533 -16.42 -43.40 -5.52
CA PRO A 533 -15.26 -42.89 -6.25
C PRO A 533 -14.39 -41.98 -5.37
N PRO A 534 -13.06 -41.88 -5.61
CA PRO A 534 -12.20 -40.94 -4.90
C PRO A 534 -12.61 -39.48 -5.11
N VAL A 535 -12.49 -38.67 -4.05
CA VAL A 535 -12.80 -37.24 -4.05
C VAL A 535 -11.50 -36.45 -3.93
N TYR A 536 -11.30 -35.48 -4.81
CA TYR A 536 -10.26 -34.47 -4.67
C TYR A 536 -10.81 -33.32 -3.82
N VAL A 537 -10.03 -32.88 -2.83
CA VAL A 537 -10.37 -31.76 -1.95
C VAL A 537 -9.21 -30.77 -1.95
N VAL A 538 -9.49 -29.48 -2.09
CA VAL A 538 -8.54 -28.38 -1.91
C VAL A 538 -8.99 -27.44 -0.80
N PHE A 539 -8.06 -27.07 0.07
CA PHE A 539 -8.25 -26.05 1.10
C PHE A 539 -7.65 -24.72 0.64
N SER A 540 -8.46 -23.66 0.64
CA SER A 540 -8.06 -22.32 0.22
C SER A 540 -8.24 -21.32 1.36
N SER A 541 -7.12 -20.77 1.83
CA SER A 541 -7.13 -19.60 2.71
C SER A 541 -7.66 -18.38 1.93
N PRO A 542 -8.37 -17.44 2.56
CA PRO A 542 -8.58 -16.10 2.02
C PRO A 542 -7.35 -15.20 2.26
N TYR A 543 -6.27 -15.71 2.84
CA TYR A 543 -5.00 -14.99 3.00
C TYR A 543 -3.90 -15.84 2.36
N ASP A 544 -3.38 -15.40 1.22
CA ASP A 544 -2.43 -16.18 0.42
C ASP A 544 -1.14 -16.48 1.19
N GLY A 545 -0.69 -17.73 1.11
CA GLY A 545 0.48 -18.23 1.82
C GLY A 545 0.30 -18.44 3.34
N ALA A 546 -0.86 -18.13 3.94
CA ALA A 546 -1.05 -18.26 5.39
C ALA A 546 -1.01 -19.73 5.86
N THR A 547 0.02 -20.07 6.66
CA THR A 547 0.28 -21.44 7.16
C THR A 547 -0.15 -21.66 8.60
N THR A 548 -0.25 -20.60 9.41
CA THR A 548 -0.31 -20.69 10.87
C THR A 548 -1.52 -19.96 11.42
N LYS A 549 -2.21 -20.54 12.39
CA LYS A 549 -3.28 -19.87 13.13
C LYS A 549 -2.72 -19.15 14.35
N GLY A 550 -3.00 -17.85 14.49
CA GLY A 550 -2.68 -17.07 15.69
C GLY A 550 -3.42 -17.59 16.92
N GLU A 551 -2.75 -17.59 18.08
CA GLU A 551 -3.31 -18.12 19.34
C GLU A 551 -4.35 -17.16 19.93
N HIS A 552 -4.08 -15.85 19.86
CA HIS A 552 -4.89 -14.82 20.50
C HIS A 552 -5.86 -14.13 19.53
N SER A 553 -5.41 -13.86 18.30
CA SER A 553 -6.24 -13.31 17.23
C SER A 553 -7.23 -14.34 16.68
N GLY A 554 -6.80 -15.61 16.60
CA GLY A 554 -7.52 -16.67 15.89
C GLY A 554 -7.43 -16.60 14.36
N ARG A 555 -6.70 -15.63 13.79
CA ARG A 555 -6.56 -15.42 12.34
C ARG A 555 -5.50 -16.36 11.73
N MET A 556 -5.63 -16.66 10.44
CA MET A 556 -4.58 -17.37 9.68
C MET A 556 -3.57 -16.35 9.13
N TYR A 557 -2.28 -16.60 9.31
CA TYR A 557 -1.20 -15.78 8.76
C TYR A 557 0.06 -16.61 8.40
N ASP A 558 0.97 -15.99 7.66
CA ASP A 558 2.32 -16.49 7.40
C ASP A 558 3.32 -15.81 8.36
N PRO A 559 3.89 -16.51 9.35
CA PRO A 559 4.85 -15.93 10.28
C PRO A 559 6.12 -15.41 9.60
N ASP A 560 6.58 -16.07 8.53
CA ASP A 560 7.82 -15.70 7.83
C ASP A 560 7.63 -14.43 7.00
N LYS A 561 6.40 -14.10 6.62
CA LYS A 561 6.01 -12.86 5.91
C LYS A 561 5.36 -11.80 6.81
N SER A 562 5.57 -11.87 8.13
CA SER A 562 4.92 -10.98 9.11
C SER A 562 5.75 -9.77 9.59
N GLY A 563 6.95 -9.55 9.02
CA GLY A 563 7.84 -8.47 9.44
C GLY A 563 8.68 -8.78 10.68
N GLY A 564 8.94 -10.06 10.93
CA GLY A 564 9.72 -10.58 12.05
C GLY A 564 8.90 -11.41 13.03
N PRO A 565 9.52 -12.14 13.97
CA PRO A 565 8.81 -13.00 14.90
C PRO A 565 7.82 -12.22 15.79
N THR A 566 6.81 -12.92 16.30
CA THR A 566 5.93 -12.38 17.35
C THR A 566 6.69 -12.26 18.67
N GLN A 567 6.28 -11.27 19.47
CA GLN A 567 6.85 -10.93 20.76
C GLN A 567 5.78 -11.00 21.86
N ASN A 568 6.17 -10.76 23.11
CA ASN A 568 5.24 -10.68 24.24
C ASN A 568 5.28 -9.24 24.78
N LEU A 569 4.53 -8.34 24.13
CA LEU A 569 4.51 -6.91 24.41
C LEU A 569 3.33 -6.53 25.32
N ASP A 570 3.49 -5.41 26.00
CA ASP A 570 2.47 -4.84 26.90
C ASP A 570 2.03 -3.46 26.38
N TRP A 571 0.74 -3.33 26.10
CA TRP A 571 0.11 -2.08 25.67
C TRP A 571 -0.40 -1.23 26.85
N THR A 572 -0.51 -1.79 28.06
CA THR A 572 -1.22 -1.15 29.19
C THR A 572 -0.51 0.08 29.75
N THR A 573 0.80 0.18 29.52
CA THR A 573 1.70 1.25 29.99
C THR A 573 1.95 2.37 28.95
N ALA A 574 1.33 2.28 27.77
CA ALA A 574 1.55 3.21 26.67
C ALA A 574 1.16 4.66 27.00
N SER A 575 1.89 5.62 26.40
CA SER A 575 1.62 7.05 26.47
C SER A 575 1.76 7.70 25.09
N VAL A 576 0.91 8.68 24.81
CA VAL A 576 0.84 9.36 23.51
C VAL A 576 1.96 10.41 23.38
N THR A 577 2.59 10.46 22.21
CA THR A 577 3.56 11.51 21.83
C THR A 577 3.19 12.07 20.46
N GLN A 578 3.60 13.31 20.15
CA GLN A 578 3.34 13.92 18.83
C GLN A 578 3.85 13.03 17.68
N ASN A 579 5.12 12.63 17.74
CA ASN A 579 5.75 11.74 16.76
C ASN A 579 5.01 10.40 16.64
N GLY A 580 4.45 9.87 17.73
CA GLY A 580 3.61 8.69 17.70
C GLY A 580 2.30 8.92 16.94
N ILE A 581 1.58 10.03 17.20
CA ILE A 581 0.37 10.38 16.44
C ILE A 581 0.69 10.55 14.95
N ASP A 582 1.81 11.19 14.62
CA ASP A 582 2.23 11.41 13.23
C ASP A 582 2.53 10.08 12.50
N LEU A 583 3.11 9.11 13.21
CA LEU A 583 3.31 7.75 12.71
C LEU A 583 2.00 6.95 12.60
N VAL A 584 1.06 7.10 13.55
CA VAL A 584 -0.28 6.50 13.46
C VAL A 584 -1.01 7.03 12.22
N LYS A 585 -1.02 8.35 12.00
CA LYS A 585 -1.58 8.97 10.78
C LYS A 585 -0.94 8.46 9.49
N LEU A 586 0.39 8.30 9.49
CA LEU A 586 1.15 7.78 8.35
C LEU A 586 0.81 6.31 8.07
N HIS A 587 0.51 5.53 9.11
CA HIS A 587 0.11 4.13 8.97
C HIS A 587 -1.34 3.99 8.53
N THR A 588 -2.29 4.65 9.20
CA THR A 588 -3.72 4.55 8.90
C THR A 588 -4.09 5.22 7.57
N GLY A 589 -3.41 6.31 7.19
CA GLY A 589 -3.60 7.02 5.92
C GLY A 589 -3.08 6.28 4.68
N ARG A 590 -2.60 5.05 4.86
CA ARG A 590 -2.22 4.10 3.82
C ARG A 590 -3.42 3.41 3.16
N PHE A 591 -4.51 3.27 3.92
CA PHE A 591 -5.72 2.55 3.53
C PHE A 591 -6.80 3.52 3.07
N GLU A 592 -7.91 2.99 2.54
CA GLU A 592 -9.10 3.80 2.28
C GLU A 592 -9.53 4.60 3.53
N PRO A 593 -10.03 5.83 3.38
CA PRO A 593 -10.40 6.67 4.51
C PRO A 593 -11.37 5.97 5.45
N SER A 594 -11.14 6.09 6.76
CA SER A 594 -12.01 5.53 7.80
C SER A 594 -12.36 6.60 8.83
N ASP A 595 -13.65 6.86 9.00
CA ASP A 595 -14.18 7.76 10.02
C ASP A 595 -13.88 7.24 11.44
N ALA A 596 -13.77 5.92 11.61
CA ALA A 596 -13.34 5.30 12.87
C ALA A 596 -11.90 5.71 13.23
N ASN A 597 -10.99 5.63 12.26
CA ASN A 597 -9.60 6.09 12.40
C ASN A 597 -9.54 7.60 12.67
N ALA A 598 -10.34 8.40 11.97
CA ALA A 598 -10.40 9.84 12.20
C ALA A 598 -10.83 10.19 13.64
N VAL A 599 -11.84 9.51 14.19
CA VAL A 599 -12.26 9.67 15.59
C VAL A 599 -11.17 9.24 16.56
N MET A 600 -10.50 8.10 16.34
CA MET A 600 -9.42 7.66 17.22
C MET A 600 -8.21 8.60 17.21
N ILE A 601 -7.84 9.14 16.04
CA ILE A 601 -6.74 10.11 15.90
C ILE A 601 -7.06 11.43 16.61
N ASP A 602 -8.27 11.99 16.45
CA ASP A 602 -8.71 13.18 17.19
C ASP A 602 -8.69 12.96 18.71
N ARG A 603 -9.07 11.77 19.17
CA ARG A 603 -8.95 11.39 20.59
C ARG A 603 -7.50 11.39 21.06
N LEU A 604 -6.56 10.82 20.30
CA LEU A 604 -5.13 10.84 20.63
C LEU A 604 -4.57 12.28 20.70
N GLU A 605 -4.99 13.17 19.82
CA GLU A 605 -4.61 14.59 19.87
C GLU A 605 -5.17 15.34 21.08
N LYS A 606 -6.40 15.02 21.50
CA LYS A 606 -7.00 15.54 22.74
C LYS A 606 -6.30 15.00 23.98
N ILE A 607 -5.89 13.73 23.98
CA ILE A 607 -5.08 13.12 25.04
C ILE A 607 -3.71 13.80 25.13
N LEU A 608 -3.03 14.05 24.01
CA LEU A 608 -1.75 14.77 23.99
C LEU A 608 -1.86 16.19 24.54
N ARG A 609 -2.98 16.88 24.28
CA ARG A 609 -3.31 18.19 24.84
C ARG A 609 -3.81 18.16 26.30
N SER A 610 -3.90 16.98 26.92
CA SER A 610 -4.48 16.76 28.25
C SER A 610 -5.96 17.19 28.38
N GLU A 611 -6.68 17.26 27.26
CA GLU A 611 -8.13 17.54 27.19
C GLU A 611 -8.97 16.28 27.46
N LEU A 612 -8.38 15.09 27.29
CA LEU A 612 -9.02 13.80 27.49
C LEU A 612 -8.08 12.83 28.23
N SER A 613 -8.65 11.96 29.07
CA SER A 613 -7.89 10.88 29.73
C SER A 613 -7.77 9.66 28.84
N MET A 614 -6.54 9.13 28.68
CA MET A 614 -6.26 7.96 27.85
C MET A 614 -6.90 6.68 28.39
N THR A 615 -7.76 6.05 27.59
CA THR A 615 -8.42 4.78 27.91
C THR A 615 -7.62 3.58 27.40
N ASP A 616 -8.00 2.37 27.82
CA ASP A 616 -7.38 1.13 27.32
C ASP A 616 -7.60 0.92 25.82
N THR A 617 -8.70 1.41 25.26
CA THR A 617 -8.96 1.38 23.81
C THR A 617 -7.99 2.30 23.07
N ASP A 618 -7.78 3.53 23.56
CA ASP A 618 -6.81 4.46 22.98
C ASP A 618 -5.38 3.90 23.02
N LYS A 619 -5.02 3.18 24.09
CA LYS A 619 -3.72 2.50 24.22
C LYS A 619 -3.55 1.39 23.20
N ARG A 620 -4.52 0.47 23.11
CA ARG A 620 -4.45 -0.67 22.16
C ARG A 620 -4.32 -0.16 20.74
N PHE A 621 -5.18 0.76 20.32
CA PHE A 621 -5.12 1.41 19.01
C PHE A 621 -3.72 2.01 18.77
N TYR A 622 -3.29 2.94 19.62
CA TYR A 622 -2.00 3.63 19.45
C TYR A 622 -0.80 2.67 19.40
N THR A 623 -0.76 1.62 20.23
CA THR A 623 0.34 0.64 20.19
C THR A 623 0.25 -0.31 19.00
N HIS A 624 -0.96 -0.69 18.59
CA HIS A 624 -1.20 -1.58 17.46
C HIS A 624 -0.75 -0.91 16.16
N GLU A 625 -1.28 0.28 15.83
CA GLU A 625 -0.94 0.99 14.59
C GLU A 625 0.57 1.27 14.45
N LEU A 626 1.24 1.62 15.55
CA LEU A 626 2.69 1.83 15.57
C LEU A 626 3.47 0.54 15.32
N ARG A 627 3.08 -0.56 15.96
CA ARG A 627 3.77 -1.85 15.85
C ARG A 627 3.52 -2.52 14.48
N GLU A 628 2.33 -2.33 13.92
CA GLU A 628 2.03 -2.78 12.56
C GLU A 628 2.87 -2.01 11.53
N LEU A 629 3.00 -0.68 11.66
CA LEU A 629 3.91 0.12 10.82
C LEU A 629 5.37 -0.35 10.87
N GLU A 630 5.89 -0.73 12.04
CA GLU A 630 7.23 -1.31 12.16
C GLU A 630 7.37 -2.60 11.35
N ARG A 631 6.36 -3.48 11.36
CA ARG A 631 6.33 -4.73 10.59
C ARG A 631 6.29 -4.46 9.08
N TYR A 632 5.49 -3.50 8.64
CA TYR A 632 5.47 -3.04 7.25
C TYR A 632 6.85 -2.55 6.76
N ARG A 633 7.53 -1.74 7.57
CA ARG A 633 8.88 -1.25 7.27
C ARG A 633 9.91 -2.38 7.27
N ALA A 634 9.80 -3.35 8.17
CA ALA A 634 10.65 -4.55 8.18
C ALA A 634 10.44 -5.44 6.94
N LEU A 635 9.25 -5.43 6.33
CA LEU A 635 8.93 -6.08 5.06
C LEU A 635 9.37 -5.26 3.83
N GLY A 636 9.95 -4.06 4.02
CA GLY A 636 10.40 -3.19 2.93
C GLY A 636 9.27 -2.46 2.20
N VAL A 637 8.04 -2.45 2.73
CA VAL A 637 6.93 -1.68 2.15
C VAL A 637 7.14 -0.21 2.47
N ALA A 638 7.11 0.63 1.44
CA ALA A 638 7.23 2.08 1.59
C ALA A 638 6.09 2.66 2.47
N ASP A 639 6.40 3.72 3.22
CA ASP A 639 5.40 4.43 4.01
C ASP A 639 4.31 5.02 3.09
N GLY A 640 3.04 4.86 3.46
CA GLY A 640 1.89 5.33 2.68
C GLY A 640 1.45 4.42 1.51
N VAL A 641 2.14 3.31 1.23
CA VAL A 641 1.72 2.33 0.19
C VAL A 641 1.04 1.14 0.85
N GLU A 642 -0.17 0.77 0.43
CA GLU A 642 -0.93 -0.35 1.02
C GLU A 642 -0.11 -1.64 1.10
N GLY A 643 0.19 -2.26 -0.03
CA GLY A 643 0.99 -3.48 -0.11
C GLY A 643 0.27 -4.73 0.40
N GLU A 644 0.43 -5.84 -0.32
CA GLU A 644 -0.23 -7.13 -0.06
C GLU A 644 0.35 -7.90 1.16
N VAL A 645 0.63 -7.19 2.25
CA VAL A 645 1.20 -7.76 3.49
C VAL A 645 0.32 -7.56 4.72
N TRP A 646 -0.78 -6.80 4.60
CA TRP A 646 -1.66 -6.40 5.70
C TRP A 646 -1.99 -7.56 6.64
N ASN A 647 -2.59 -8.64 6.13
CA ASN A 647 -3.03 -9.74 7.00
C ASN A 647 -1.89 -10.32 7.87
N ASN A 648 -0.67 -10.45 7.33
CA ASN A 648 0.45 -11.04 8.05
C ASN A 648 1.04 -10.07 9.07
N ALA A 649 1.20 -8.79 8.70
CA ALA A 649 1.66 -7.74 9.62
C ALA A 649 0.64 -7.51 10.75
N HIS A 650 -0.63 -7.34 10.40
CA HIS A 650 -1.76 -7.13 11.31
C HIS A 650 -1.92 -8.27 12.30
N THR A 651 -2.01 -9.52 11.81
CA THR A 651 -2.17 -10.69 12.67
C THR A 651 -1.01 -10.86 13.64
N ALA A 652 0.23 -10.65 13.20
CA ALA A 652 1.38 -10.74 14.09
C ALA A 652 1.43 -9.61 15.14
N THR A 653 0.90 -8.42 14.83
CA THR A 653 0.70 -7.35 15.83
C THR A 653 -0.38 -7.70 16.86
N LEU A 654 -1.47 -8.34 16.45
CA LEU A 654 -2.48 -8.85 17.39
C LEU A 654 -1.88 -9.89 18.34
N GLU A 655 -1.06 -10.81 17.84
CA GLU A 655 -0.33 -11.77 18.67
C GLU A 655 0.69 -11.08 19.59
N ASP A 656 1.44 -10.07 19.12
CA ASP A 656 2.41 -9.31 19.92
C ASP A 656 1.80 -8.77 21.22
N TYR A 657 0.54 -8.31 21.16
CA TYR A 657 -0.19 -7.71 22.28
C TYR A 657 -1.26 -8.63 22.91
N LYS A 658 -1.37 -9.87 22.44
CA LYS A 658 -2.36 -10.87 22.86
C LYS A 658 -3.81 -10.39 22.72
N LEU A 659 -4.08 -9.67 21.64
CA LEU A 659 -5.38 -9.10 21.34
C LEU A 659 -6.16 -10.02 20.40
N LYS A 660 -7.47 -10.11 20.65
CA LYS A 660 -8.39 -10.73 19.70
C LYS A 660 -8.71 -9.72 18.60
N ASP A 661 -8.81 -10.18 17.36
CA ASP A 661 -9.41 -9.41 16.28
C ASP A 661 -10.88 -9.09 16.61
N SER A 662 -11.19 -7.80 16.78
CA SER A 662 -12.48 -7.29 17.22
C SER A 662 -12.45 -5.76 17.29
N SER A 663 -13.34 -5.09 16.54
CA SER A 663 -13.45 -3.62 16.51
C SER A 663 -13.61 -2.99 17.90
N GLU A 664 -14.41 -3.60 18.79
CA GLU A 664 -14.60 -3.18 20.19
C GLU A 664 -13.31 -3.11 21.04
N LYS A 665 -12.19 -3.70 20.58
CA LYS A 665 -10.90 -3.63 21.28
C LYS A 665 -10.08 -2.41 20.90
N PHE A 666 -10.27 -1.88 19.68
CA PHE A 666 -9.45 -0.83 19.07
C PHE A 666 -10.21 0.48 18.87
N TYR A 667 -11.52 0.43 18.66
CA TYR A 667 -12.37 1.58 18.43
C TYR A 667 -13.32 1.83 19.60
N THR A 668 -13.55 3.09 19.95
CA THR A 668 -14.59 3.44 20.93
C THR A 668 -15.98 3.36 20.30
N PRO A 669 -17.08 3.29 21.08
CA PRO A 669 -18.43 3.25 20.54
C PRO A 669 -18.75 4.40 19.57
N GLU A 670 -18.16 5.58 19.78
CA GLU A 670 -18.28 6.73 18.88
C GLU A 670 -17.59 6.49 17.53
N ALA A 671 -16.40 5.87 17.53
CA ALA A 671 -15.66 5.52 16.32
C ALA A 671 -16.38 4.41 15.52
N ILE A 672 -16.90 3.37 16.19
CA ILE A 672 -17.72 2.32 15.57
C ILE A 672 -19.01 2.91 14.97
N THR A 673 -19.65 3.85 15.68
CA THR A 673 -20.84 4.56 15.16
C THR A 673 -20.51 5.41 13.92
N ALA A 674 -19.30 5.98 13.86
CA ALA A 674 -18.85 6.75 12.70
C ALA A 674 -18.54 5.82 11.50
N GLU A 675 -17.91 4.67 11.74
CA GLU A 675 -17.72 3.61 10.73
C GLU A 675 -19.05 3.14 10.14
N HIS A 676 -20.03 2.82 10.99
CA HIS A 676 -21.35 2.37 10.53
C HIS A 676 -22.06 3.44 9.68
N LYS A 677 -21.88 4.73 10.01
CA LYS A 677 -22.37 5.84 9.20
C LYS A 677 -21.71 5.93 7.84
N GLN A 678 -20.40 5.77 7.80
CA GLN A 678 -19.63 5.81 6.57
C GLN A 678 -19.99 4.64 5.63
N VAL A 679 -20.16 3.43 6.18
CA VAL A 679 -20.39 2.19 5.42
C VAL A 679 -21.86 2.00 5.05
N TYR A 680 -22.81 2.29 5.95
CA TYR A 680 -24.23 1.98 5.77
C TYR A 680 -25.15 3.21 5.61
N GLY A 681 -24.67 4.42 5.94
CA GLY A 681 -25.42 5.67 5.71
C GLY A 681 -26.53 6.00 6.72
N GLU A 682 -26.50 5.42 7.94
CA GLU A 682 -27.56 5.56 8.99
C GLU A 682 -27.41 6.75 9.97
#